data_AF-T1HPJ7-F1
#
_entry.id   AF-T1HPJ7-F1
#
_cell.length_a   1.000
_cell.length_b   1.000
_cell.length_c   1.000
_cell.angle_alpha   90.00
_cell.angle_beta   90.00
_cell.angle_gamma   90.00
#
_symmetry.space_group_name_H-M   'P 1'
#
loop_
_entity.id
_entity.type
_entity.pdbx_description
1 polymer ?
#
loop_
_entity_poly.entity_id
_entity_poly.type
_entity_poly.pdbx_seq_one_letter_code
_entity_poly.pdbx_strand_id
1 'polypeptide(L)'
;MPLLPKSSFEFSKTEYWDAFFKERGKKEFEWYGEYPELSGLLHKYVKPKEKLLVVGCGNSKLSACLYDVGYRNIVNIDISNTVIKQMKSANQERMEMTFEVMDALDMKFESESFSVVLDKGTLDALMSDDKEESVERVSKYFNEIDRILRVGGRYIVISLMQQHIMLFLLKQFTSRAWMIRVCRCYDVETKLTNEQGFKPLPVFMVICTKFKKMGNSKSILELCTTVDSPATRLSNTDKIIESVIEAQQVAIVCAGLQKSGSAGREILLEVGKGDDEEAKYSINIVDRQKVIEGNGVVTSYAAFIIPQGRETEWAFGTPEGRQFLAGEAGVDRLAVVTLNRGHKFNSLEEVKAELSPIISDFSPVTNKKKIAFLSVGNDVGVRKEVYVGKSQISGPYIVEETVTDGAIVRRLYFLSAKNIIQSEAKIRKVKTRRGNERVFVDTSSLSCSHHAYMCVGACSTLEWNQEGQLLVIGLGGGSLCSYLKKCFQKSTITAVELDPDMLFVATDYFGLVEDKQMIVHIKDGLDFIKESHENGLKYDVVMFDVDNKNITTGLSCPPQAFVQQDILSKVKGLLTPKGVFILNLVCRDKNICREIYNTVEKTFDTVASVKLEDDLNEIVYCWPSKIGFEKTLTSASDKFRNIVQHKKLEEVEAVQLSRMMDLLNLGN
;
A
#
# COMPACT_ATOMS: atom_id res chain seq x y z
N MET A 1 -15.37 33.19 25.36
CA MET A 1 -14.61 33.28 24.09
C MET A 1 -13.87 31.97 23.88
N PRO A 2 -13.40 31.61 22.67
CA PRO A 2 -12.46 30.50 22.56
C PRO A 2 -11.21 30.90 23.36
N LEU A 3 -10.94 30.17 24.44
CA LEU A 3 -9.85 30.44 25.39
C LEU A 3 -8.46 30.12 24.81
N LEU A 4 -8.41 29.41 23.68
CA LEU A 4 -7.19 29.07 22.97
C LEU A 4 -6.78 30.20 22.03
N PRO A 5 -5.48 30.41 21.80
CA PRO A 5 -5.01 31.53 21.01
C PRO A 5 -5.43 31.39 19.55
N LYS A 6 -5.53 32.53 18.85
CA LYS A 6 -5.98 32.57 17.45
C LYS A 6 -4.86 32.26 16.47
N SER A 7 -3.60 32.31 16.91
CA SER A 7 -2.42 32.01 16.10
C SER A 7 -1.32 31.34 16.92
N SER A 8 -0.47 30.54 16.27
CA SER A 8 0.65 29.84 16.91
C SER A 8 1.66 30.79 17.59
N PHE A 9 1.81 32.01 17.06
CA PHE A 9 2.70 33.03 17.60
C PHE A 9 2.30 33.55 18.99
N GLU A 10 0.99 33.54 19.30
CA GLU A 10 0.46 34.02 20.60
C GLU A 10 0.87 33.12 21.76
N PHE A 11 1.08 31.81 21.54
CA PHE A 11 1.56 30.88 22.58
C PHE A 11 2.94 31.26 23.13
N SER A 12 3.69 32.08 22.40
CA SER A 12 5.07 32.42 22.74
C SER A 12 5.20 33.73 23.55
N LYS A 13 4.07 34.39 23.86
CA LYS A 13 4.01 35.70 24.53
C LYS A 13 3.58 35.60 25.99
N THR A 14 4.27 36.31 26.88
CA THR A 14 3.93 36.40 28.30
C THR A 14 2.55 36.98 28.54
N GLU A 15 2.19 38.04 27.81
CA GLU A 15 0.92 38.75 27.99
C GLU A 15 -0.29 37.85 27.67
N TYR A 16 -0.13 36.93 26.72
CA TYR A 16 -1.16 35.95 26.38
C TYR A 16 -1.42 35.00 27.57
N TRP A 17 -0.36 34.44 28.16
CA TRP A 17 -0.50 33.51 29.29
C TRP A 17 -1.04 34.20 30.55
N ASP A 18 -0.59 35.42 30.85
CA ASP A 18 -1.16 36.20 31.97
C ASP A 18 -2.66 36.46 31.78
N ALA A 19 -3.09 36.81 30.56
CA ALA A 19 -4.50 36.98 30.23
C ALA A 19 -5.28 35.66 30.32
N PHE A 20 -4.73 34.57 29.77
CA PHE A 20 -5.30 33.23 29.79
C PHE A 20 -5.57 32.75 31.23
N PHE A 21 -4.57 32.84 32.11
CA PHE A 21 -4.72 32.40 33.51
C PHE A 21 -5.61 33.34 34.34
N LYS A 22 -5.70 34.62 33.97
CA LYS A 22 -6.63 35.57 34.60
C LYS A 22 -8.08 35.28 34.22
N GLU A 23 -8.36 34.99 32.95
CA GLU A 23 -9.71 34.67 32.46
C GLU A 23 -10.19 33.30 32.96
N ARG A 24 -9.29 32.31 33.04
CA ARG A 24 -9.61 30.96 33.50
C ARG A 24 -9.87 30.87 35.01
N GLY A 25 -9.28 31.77 35.80
CA GLY A 25 -9.41 31.77 37.26
C GLY A 25 -8.80 30.53 37.91
N LYS A 26 -9.53 29.89 38.84
CA LYS A 26 -9.04 28.71 39.60
C LYS A 26 -9.19 27.37 38.87
N LYS A 27 -9.77 27.35 37.66
CA LYS A 27 -10.00 26.09 36.93
C LYS A 27 -8.69 25.61 36.31
N GLU A 28 -8.26 24.40 36.67
CA GLU A 28 -7.02 23.79 36.19
C GLU A 28 -7.04 23.52 34.69
N PHE A 29 -5.86 23.46 34.07
CA PHE A 29 -5.68 23.06 32.67
C PHE A 29 -4.52 22.08 32.54
N GLU A 30 -4.70 21.07 31.72
CA GLU A 30 -3.68 20.06 31.47
C GLU A 30 -3.41 19.92 29.98
N TRP A 31 -2.18 20.24 29.60
CA TRP A 31 -1.63 19.90 28.29
C TRP A 31 -1.07 18.48 28.31
N TYR A 32 -1.35 17.71 27.25
CA TYR A 32 -0.73 16.41 26.96
C TYR A 32 -0.87 15.32 28.05
N GLY A 33 -2.00 15.35 28.77
CA GLY A 33 -2.37 14.35 29.76
C GLY A 33 -2.18 14.80 31.22
N GLU A 34 -2.84 14.09 32.13
CA GLU A 34 -2.75 14.33 33.56
C GLU A 34 -1.79 13.35 34.23
N TYR A 35 -1.53 13.55 35.53
CA TYR A 35 -0.62 12.70 36.28
C TYR A 35 -0.92 11.19 36.19
N PRO A 36 -2.17 10.69 36.35
CA PRO A 36 -2.45 9.26 36.31
C PRO A 36 -1.95 8.59 35.03
N GLU A 37 -2.21 9.22 33.88
CA GLU A 37 -1.83 8.69 32.56
C GLU A 37 -0.33 8.81 32.25
N LEU A 38 0.39 9.70 32.94
CA LEU A 38 1.83 9.90 32.74
C LEU A 38 2.69 9.17 33.79
N SER A 39 2.11 8.84 34.94
CA SER A 39 2.82 8.32 36.12
C SER A 39 3.61 7.05 35.83
N GLY A 40 3.05 6.13 35.04
CA GLY A 40 3.69 4.86 34.68
C GLY A 40 5.03 5.02 33.97
N LEU A 41 5.17 6.05 33.11
CA LEU A 41 6.44 6.39 32.47
C LEU A 41 7.31 7.28 33.36
N LEU A 42 6.73 8.31 34.00
CA LEU A 42 7.50 9.23 34.86
C LEU A 42 8.24 8.50 35.97
N HIS A 43 7.60 7.54 36.64
CA HIS A 43 8.21 6.79 37.75
C HIS A 43 9.37 5.88 37.30
N LYS A 44 9.49 5.58 36.00
CA LYS A 44 10.65 4.84 35.45
C LYS A 44 11.89 5.74 35.34
N TYR A 45 11.72 7.06 35.23
CA TYR A 45 12.80 7.99 34.88
C TYR A 45 13.09 9.06 35.94
N VAL A 46 12.18 9.26 36.89
CA VAL A 46 12.32 10.19 38.01
C VAL A 46 12.27 9.39 39.30
N LYS A 47 13.23 9.64 40.20
CA LYS A 47 13.25 9.02 41.54
C LYS A 47 12.82 10.02 42.62
N PRO A 48 12.12 9.61 43.69
CA PRO A 48 11.62 10.52 44.73
C PRO A 48 12.68 11.41 45.41
N LYS A 49 13.93 10.94 45.49
CA LYS A 49 15.06 11.68 46.11
C LYS A 49 15.77 12.64 45.15
N GLU A 50 15.46 12.61 43.86
CA GLU A 50 16.09 13.48 42.86
C GLU A 50 15.53 14.90 42.93
N LYS A 51 16.39 15.89 42.67
CA LYS A 51 15.98 17.29 42.58
C LYS A 51 15.40 17.56 41.19
N LEU A 52 14.11 17.89 41.15
CA LEU A 52 13.30 18.07 39.95
C LEU A 52 13.05 19.56 39.69
N LEU A 53 13.29 20.00 38.45
CA LEU A 53 12.80 21.27 37.93
C LEU A 53 11.62 21.01 37.00
N VAL A 54 10.50 21.70 37.19
CA VAL A 54 9.37 21.73 36.25
C VAL A 54 9.35 23.10 35.58
N VAL A 55 9.54 23.12 34.26
CA VAL A 55 9.64 24.35 33.45
C VAL A 55 8.31 24.66 32.76
N GLY A 56 7.90 25.93 32.82
CA GLY A 56 6.58 26.39 32.37
C GLY A 56 5.47 25.59 33.06
N CYS A 57 5.46 25.60 34.39
CA CYS A 57 4.56 24.75 35.17
C CYS A 57 3.07 25.07 34.94
N GLY A 58 2.75 26.28 34.47
CA GLY A 58 1.39 26.76 34.32
C GLY A 58 0.58 26.55 35.59
N ASN A 59 -0.71 26.23 35.42
CA ASN A 59 -1.60 25.83 36.51
C ASN A 59 -1.83 24.31 36.57
N SER A 60 -0.85 23.52 36.11
CA SER A 60 -0.93 22.05 36.11
C SER A 60 -0.86 21.47 37.52
N LYS A 61 -1.61 20.40 37.76
CA LYS A 61 -1.56 19.58 38.97
C LYS A 61 -0.40 18.60 39.01
N LEU A 62 0.35 18.44 37.92
CA LEU A 62 1.38 17.41 37.81
C LEU A 62 2.38 17.46 38.99
N SER A 63 2.89 18.65 39.31
CA SER A 63 3.85 18.84 40.42
C SER A 63 3.24 18.53 41.79
N ALA A 64 1.97 18.91 42.00
CA ALA A 64 1.25 18.60 43.24
C ALA A 64 1.04 17.09 43.40
N CYS A 65 0.63 16.41 42.34
CA CYS A 65 0.46 14.95 42.36
C CYS A 65 1.78 14.22 42.59
N LEU A 66 2.86 14.63 41.93
CA LEU A 66 4.21 14.10 42.17
C LEU A 66 4.63 14.32 43.63
N TYR A 67 4.38 15.51 44.18
CA TYR A 67 4.67 15.79 45.58
C TYR A 67 3.94 14.83 46.51
N ASP A 68 2.64 14.63 46.29
CA ASP A 68 1.77 13.84 47.15
C ASP A 68 2.16 12.34 47.17
N VAL A 69 2.75 11.82 46.08
CA VAL A 69 3.27 10.44 46.01
C VAL A 69 4.74 10.32 46.47
N GLY A 70 5.37 11.40 46.93
CA GLY A 70 6.64 11.37 47.66
C GLY A 70 7.83 12.08 47.00
N TYR A 71 7.65 12.74 45.85
CA TYR A 71 8.71 13.55 45.23
C TYR A 71 8.74 14.93 45.90
N ARG A 72 9.53 15.08 46.97
CA ARG A 72 9.48 16.30 47.81
C ARG A 72 10.33 17.46 47.29
N ASN A 73 11.39 17.19 46.53
CA ASN A 73 12.34 18.21 46.06
C ASN A 73 12.00 18.71 44.64
N ILE A 74 10.92 19.51 44.55
CA ILE A 74 10.38 20.03 43.29
C ILE A 74 10.48 21.56 43.27
N VAL A 75 11.15 22.09 42.25
CA VAL A 75 11.17 23.52 41.90
C VAL A 75 10.33 23.71 40.65
N ASN A 76 9.41 24.67 40.66
CA ASN A 76 8.56 25.00 39.52
C ASN A 76 8.86 26.41 39.05
N ILE A 77 9.02 26.60 37.74
CA ILE A 77 9.19 27.92 37.15
C ILE A 77 8.16 28.19 36.06
N ASP A 78 7.76 29.45 35.93
CA ASP A 78 6.93 29.95 34.84
C ASP A 78 7.22 31.44 34.60
N ILE A 79 7.05 31.90 33.35
CA ILE A 79 7.23 33.32 33.00
C ILE A 79 6.06 34.18 33.52
N SER A 80 4.89 33.58 33.75
CA SER A 80 3.69 34.27 34.25
C SER A 80 3.73 34.46 35.77
N ASN A 81 3.83 35.71 36.20
CA ASN A 81 3.68 36.08 37.62
C ASN A 81 2.27 35.74 38.15
N THR A 82 1.26 35.81 37.28
CA THR A 82 -0.13 35.49 37.64
C THR A 82 -0.26 34.04 38.07
N VAL A 83 0.25 33.11 37.25
CA VAL A 83 0.11 31.68 37.53
C VAL A 83 0.96 31.25 38.72
N ILE A 84 2.16 31.80 38.88
CA ILE A 84 3.00 31.52 40.05
C ILE A 84 2.33 31.93 41.36
N LYS A 85 1.65 33.08 41.41
CA LYS A 85 0.87 33.48 42.59
C LYS A 85 -0.29 32.52 42.86
N GLN A 86 -1.00 32.09 41.82
CA GLN A 86 -2.08 31.10 41.94
C GLN A 86 -1.55 29.77 42.49
N MET A 87 -0.43 29.28 41.95
CA MET A 87 0.16 28.00 42.33
C MET A 87 0.75 28.01 43.74
N LYS A 88 1.38 29.12 44.17
CA LYS A 88 1.79 29.30 45.58
C LYS A 88 0.60 29.22 46.54
N SER A 89 -0.52 29.84 46.19
CA SER A 89 -1.74 29.82 46.99
C SER A 89 -2.38 28.43 47.04
N ALA A 90 -2.44 27.73 45.89
CA ALA A 90 -3.02 26.39 45.79
C ALA A 90 -2.18 25.29 46.47
N ASN A 91 -0.89 25.53 46.72
CA ASN A 91 0.05 24.54 47.24
C ASN A 91 0.70 24.94 48.58
N GLN A 92 0.03 25.78 49.38
CA GLN A 92 0.58 26.26 50.67
C GLN A 92 0.95 25.13 51.65
N GLU A 93 0.26 23.99 51.58
CA GLU A 93 0.51 22.83 52.45
C GLU A 93 1.73 21.98 52.00
N ARG A 94 2.24 22.22 50.78
CA ARG A 94 3.36 21.46 50.19
C ARG A 94 4.69 22.21 50.38
N MET A 95 5.10 22.36 51.63
CA MET A 95 6.18 23.29 52.05
C MET A 95 7.55 23.08 51.39
N GLU A 96 7.88 21.86 50.94
CA GLU A 96 9.17 21.58 50.28
C GLU A 96 9.16 21.90 48.77
N MET A 97 7.99 22.15 48.18
CA MET A 97 7.83 22.48 46.77
C MET A 97 7.83 24.00 46.56
N THR A 98 8.68 24.50 45.65
CA THR A 98 8.80 25.93 45.37
C THR A 98 8.22 26.31 44.00
N PHE A 99 7.79 27.56 43.88
CA PHE A 99 7.29 28.17 42.64
C PHE A 99 7.96 29.53 42.46
N GLU A 100 8.57 29.77 41.31
CA GLU A 100 9.34 30.99 41.04
C GLU A 100 8.96 31.58 39.68
N VAL A 101 8.87 32.91 39.60
CA VAL A 101 8.70 33.60 38.32
C VAL A 101 10.07 33.64 37.67
N MET A 102 10.23 32.97 36.54
CA MET A 102 11.53 32.86 35.87
C MET A 102 11.35 32.61 34.37
N ASP A 103 12.18 33.26 33.56
CA ASP A 103 12.29 32.97 32.13
C ASP A 103 13.14 31.71 31.94
N ALA A 104 12.58 30.71 31.25
CA ALA A 104 13.28 29.46 30.95
C ALA A 104 14.47 29.66 30.00
N LEU A 105 14.56 30.79 29.29
CA LEU A 105 15.69 31.15 28.43
C LEU A 105 16.89 31.72 29.20
N ASP A 106 16.71 32.05 30.48
CA ASP A 106 17.71 32.69 31.35
C ASP A 106 17.46 32.31 32.83
N MET A 107 17.70 31.03 33.15
CA MET A 107 17.43 30.45 34.46
C MET A 107 18.49 30.85 35.49
N LYS A 108 18.05 31.29 36.67
CA LYS A 108 18.94 31.81 37.73
C LYS A 108 19.51 30.74 38.67
N PHE A 109 19.61 29.51 38.18
CA PHE A 109 20.17 28.38 38.93
C PHE A 109 21.66 28.18 38.63
N GLU A 110 22.38 27.57 39.56
CA GLU A 110 23.76 27.15 39.33
C GLU A 110 23.84 26.00 38.31
N SER A 111 24.99 25.87 37.66
CA SER A 111 25.26 24.75 36.76
C SER A 111 25.17 23.41 37.50
N GLU A 112 24.69 22.38 36.81
CA GLU A 112 24.57 21.01 37.35
C GLU A 112 23.74 20.87 38.65
N SER A 113 22.83 21.80 38.90
CA SER A 113 22.01 21.87 40.12
C SER A 113 20.80 20.93 40.13
N PHE A 114 20.40 20.38 38.98
CA PHE A 114 19.21 19.51 38.86
C PHE A 114 19.55 18.11 38.36
N SER A 115 18.79 17.14 38.86
CA SER A 115 18.85 15.74 38.44
C SER A 115 17.90 15.46 37.29
N VAL A 116 16.73 16.09 37.31
CA VAL A 116 15.70 15.97 36.28
C VAL A 116 15.14 17.35 35.96
N VAL A 117 14.97 17.65 34.68
CA VAL A 117 14.15 18.76 34.21
C VAL A 117 12.96 18.20 33.44
N LEU A 118 11.75 18.58 33.85
CA LEU A 118 10.49 18.12 33.28
C LEU A 118 9.79 19.27 32.57
N ASP A 119 9.50 19.06 31.29
CA ASP A 119 8.85 19.99 30.38
C ASP A 119 7.57 19.36 29.84
N LYS A 120 6.44 20.05 29.99
CA LYS A 120 5.15 19.59 29.46
C LYS A 120 4.49 20.72 28.67
N GLY A 121 4.82 20.78 27.38
CA GLY A 121 4.31 21.77 26.45
C GLY A 121 4.98 23.14 26.44
N THR A 122 6.03 23.34 27.24
CA THR A 122 6.82 24.59 27.20
C THR A 122 7.66 24.64 25.93
N LEU A 123 8.28 23.51 25.56
CA LEU A 123 8.98 23.40 24.28
C LEU A 123 8.05 23.70 23.09
N ASP A 124 6.84 23.14 23.08
CA ASP A 124 5.85 23.38 22.03
C ASP A 124 5.42 24.86 21.95
N ALA A 125 5.31 25.53 23.09
CA ALA A 125 5.00 26.96 23.16
C ALA A 125 6.17 27.85 22.67
N LEU A 126 7.41 27.47 22.97
CA LEU A 126 8.62 28.19 22.53
C LEU A 126 8.92 27.97 21.05
N MET A 127 8.53 26.82 20.49
CA MET A 127 8.80 26.41 19.12
C MET A 127 7.52 26.22 18.32
N SER A 128 6.67 27.24 18.28
CA SER A 128 5.36 27.14 17.62
C SER A 128 5.41 27.19 16.09
N ASP A 129 6.58 27.50 15.53
CA ASP A 129 6.93 27.40 14.11
C ASP A 129 8.42 27.06 13.93
N ASP A 130 8.86 26.92 12.68
CA ASP A 130 10.24 26.61 12.27
C ASP A 130 11.05 27.85 11.83
N LYS A 131 10.58 29.06 12.17
CA LYS A 131 11.29 30.30 11.83
C LYS A 131 12.57 30.44 12.64
N GLU A 132 13.50 31.22 12.09
CA GLU A 132 14.83 31.48 12.67
C GLU A 132 14.74 32.01 14.12
N GLU A 133 13.80 32.93 14.40
CA GLU A 133 13.60 33.48 15.75
C GLU A 133 13.20 32.40 16.78
N SER A 134 12.29 31.49 16.40
CA SER A 134 11.86 30.36 17.25
C SER A 134 13.04 29.40 17.48
N VAL A 135 13.83 29.14 16.45
CA VAL A 135 15.03 28.30 16.52
C VAL A 135 16.10 28.90 17.45
N GLU A 136 16.35 30.20 17.39
CA GLU A 136 17.27 30.89 18.29
C GLU A 136 16.80 30.83 19.75
N ARG A 137 15.49 31.05 19.97
CA ARG A 137 14.87 31.00 21.29
C ARG A 137 15.03 29.63 21.94
N VAL A 138 14.70 28.57 21.21
CA VAL A 138 14.82 27.19 21.71
C VAL A 138 16.30 26.78 21.87
N SER A 139 17.20 27.33 21.04
CA SER A 139 18.64 27.12 21.24
C SER A 139 19.12 27.69 22.58
N LYS A 140 18.67 28.89 22.98
CA LYS A 140 18.94 29.46 24.30
C LYS A 140 18.36 28.59 25.41
N TYR A 141 17.10 28.18 25.26
CA TYR A 141 16.44 27.26 26.20
C TYR A 141 17.24 25.97 26.42
N PHE A 142 17.64 25.28 25.36
CA PHE A 142 18.40 24.04 25.47
C PHE A 142 19.81 24.23 26.02
N ASN A 143 20.42 25.41 25.83
CA ASN A 143 21.69 25.74 26.49
C ASN A 143 21.52 25.88 28.00
N GLU A 144 20.40 26.46 28.46
CA GLU A 144 20.09 26.53 29.89
C GLU A 144 19.85 25.13 30.46
N ILE A 145 19.04 24.30 29.80
CA ILE A 145 18.82 22.91 30.18
C ILE A 145 20.14 22.14 30.29
N ASP A 146 21.03 22.28 29.29
CA ASP A 146 22.35 21.66 29.32
C ASP A 146 23.15 22.14 30.54
N ARG A 147 23.17 23.45 30.80
CA ARG A 147 23.95 24.05 31.88
C ARG A 147 23.49 23.58 33.27
N ILE A 148 22.19 23.62 33.55
CA ILE A 148 21.65 23.33 34.90
C ILE A 148 21.57 21.84 35.21
N LEU A 149 21.58 20.97 34.18
CA LEU A 149 21.44 19.53 34.36
C LEU A 149 22.80 18.90 34.67
N ARG A 150 22.88 18.11 35.74
CA ARG A 150 24.10 17.35 36.07
C ARG A 150 24.40 16.27 35.02
N VAL A 151 25.66 15.83 34.94
CA VAL A 151 25.99 14.61 34.17
C VAL A 151 25.21 13.41 34.71
N GLY A 152 24.56 12.66 33.83
CA GLY A 152 23.64 11.57 34.17
C GLY A 152 22.22 12.03 34.51
N GLY A 153 21.97 13.34 34.53
CA GLY A 153 20.63 13.91 34.66
C GLY A 153 19.81 13.76 33.38
N ARG A 154 18.49 13.96 33.50
CA ARG A 154 17.52 13.74 32.41
C ARG A 154 16.69 14.99 32.14
N TYR A 155 16.64 15.40 30.88
CA TYR A 155 15.59 16.28 30.38
C TYR A 155 14.46 15.39 29.85
N ILE A 156 13.26 15.53 30.41
CA ILE A 156 12.06 14.79 30.04
C ILE A 156 11.08 15.80 29.46
N VAL A 157 10.73 15.65 28.19
CA VAL A 157 9.75 16.51 27.52
C VAL A 157 8.55 15.71 27.07
N ILE A 158 7.35 16.21 27.39
CA ILE A 158 6.07 15.67 26.97
C ILE A 158 5.49 16.63 25.93
N SER A 159 5.35 16.15 24.69
CA SER A 159 5.05 16.96 23.50
C SER A 159 4.27 16.12 22.48
N LEU A 160 3.62 16.80 21.51
CA LEU A 160 3.08 16.14 20.31
C LEU A 160 4.18 15.76 19.30
N MET A 161 5.42 16.21 19.51
CA MET A 161 6.56 16.01 18.62
C MET A 161 6.25 16.39 17.16
N GLN A 162 5.67 17.58 16.95
CA GLN A 162 5.50 18.11 15.59
C GLN A 162 6.84 18.07 14.83
N GLN A 163 6.78 17.91 13.50
CA GLN A 163 7.95 17.57 12.69
C GLN A 163 9.15 18.49 12.96
N HIS A 164 8.96 19.80 13.03
CA HIS A 164 10.04 20.76 13.29
C HIS A 164 10.62 20.63 14.71
N ILE A 165 9.78 20.41 15.73
CA ILE A 165 10.21 20.16 17.12
C ILE A 165 11.04 18.89 17.21
N MET A 166 10.54 17.80 16.62
CA MET A 166 11.22 16.51 16.61
C MET A 166 12.60 16.61 15.95
N LEU A 167 12.67 17.15 14.73
CA LEU A 167 13.93 17.28 14.00
C LEU A 167 14.94 18.14 14.76
N PHE A 168 14.48 19.25 15.36
CA PHE A 168 15.34 20.13 16.12
C PHE A 168 15.86 19.47 17.41
N LEU A 169 14.98 18.83 18.19
CA LEU A 169 15.34 18.11 19.41
C LEU A 169 16.36 17.01 19.12
N LEU A 170 16.09 16.15 18.13
CA LEU A 170 16.99 15.05 17.76
C LEU A 170 18.35 15.58 17.33
N LYS A 171 18.40 16.62 16.48
CA LYS A 171 19.65 17.24 16.02
C LYS A 171 20.44 17.83 17.19
N GLN A 172 19.79 18.55 18.09
CA GLN A 172 20.46 19.22 19.20
C GLN A 172 21.10 18.23 20.17
N PHE A 173 20.34 17.23 20.64
CA PHE A 173 20.86 16.30 21.65
C PHE A 173 21.81 15.24 21.07
N THR A 174 21.68 14.89 19.78
CA THR A 174 22.67 14.03 19.11
C THR A 174 24.02 14.72 18.92
N SER A 175 24.03 16.01 18.59
CA SER A 175 25.29 16.79 18.48
C SER A 175 26.08 16.86 19.79
N ARG A 176 25.37 16.74 20.92
CA ARG A 176 25.90 16.72 22.28
C ARG A 176 26.26 15.32 22.79
N ALA A 177 26.03 14.27 21.99
CA ALA A 177 26.21 12.87 22.37
C ALA A 177 25.33 12.42 23.57
N TRP A 178 24.16 13.04 23.75
CA TRP A 178 23.21 12.61 24.78
C TRP A 178 22.46 11.36 24.31
N MET A 179 22.00 10.55 25.26
CA MET A 179 21.08 9.46 24.95
C MET A 179 19.67 10.00 24.79
N ILE A 180 18.96 9.53 23.77
CA ILE A 180 17.58 9.91 23.48
C ILE A 180 16.73 8.65 23.48
N ARG A 181 15.68 8.65 24.30
CA ARG A 181 14.66 7.61 24.32
C ARG A 181 13.30 8.23 24.08
N VAL A 182 12.57 7.74 23.07
CA VAL A 182 11.22 8.21 22.75
C VAL A 182 10.19 7.17 23.20
N CYS A 183 9.25 7.58 24.05
CA CYS A 183 8.15 6.74 24.52
C CYS A 183 6.82 7.35 24.09
N ARG A 184 5.91 6.54 23.55
CA ARG A 184 4.54 6.97 23.26
C ARG A 184 3.65 6.80 24.49
N CYS A 185 2.84 7.81 24.79
CA CYS A 185 1.96 7.86 25.97
C CYS A 185 0.56 7.30 25.64
N TYR A 186 0.46 5.98 25.49
CA TYR A 186 -0.79 5.30 25.12
C TYR A 186 -1.95 5.53 26.10
N ASP A 187 -1.68 5.68 27.40
CA ASP A 187 -2.72 5.90 28.41
C ASP A 187 -3.42 7.26 28.20
N VAL A 188 -2.66 8.29 27.81
CA VAL A 188 -3.19 9.62 27.45
C VAL A 188 -4.10 9.50 26.23
N GLU A 189 -3.64 8.80 25.19
CA GLU A 189 -4.40 8.59 23.97
C GLU A 189 -5.69 7.80 24.24
N THR A 190 -5.62 6.77 25.08
CA THR A 190 -6.75 5.90 25.43
C THR A 190 -7.83 6.67 26.18
N LYS A 191 -7.45 7.46 27.19
CA LYS A 191 -8.39 8.32 27.93
C LYS A 191 -9.09 9.31 26.99
N LEU A 192 -8.32 10.03 26.18
CA LEU A 192 -8.87 11.02 25.24
C LEU A 192 -9.76 10.37 24.19
N THR A 193 -9.40 9.16 23.71
CA THR A 193 -10.25 8.39 22.78
C THR A 193 -11.58 8.02 23.44
N ASN A 194 -11.56 7.60 24.70
CA ASN A 194 -12.79 7.26 25.44
C ASN A 194 -13.68 8.50 25.71
N GLU A 195 -13.08 9.68 25.92
CA GLU A 195 -13.80 10.92 26.18
C GLU A 195 -14.35 11.57 24.90
N GLN A 196 -13.57 11.57 23.82
CA GLN A 196 -13.89 12.28 22.57
C GLN A 196 -14.48 11.35 21.49
N GLY A 197 -14.33 10.04 21.66
CA GLY A 197 -14.82 9.01 20.74
C GLY A 197 -13.95 8.79 19.50
N PHE A 198 -12.86 9.54 19.33
CA PHE A 198 -11.94 9.39 18.20
C PHE A 198 -10.47 9.49 18.65
N LYS A 199 -9.57 8.96 17.83
CA LYS A 199 -8.13 8.90 18.13
C LYS A 199 -7.50 10.30 18.12
N PRO A 200 -6.92 10.76 19.24
CA PRO A 200 -6.22 12.04 19.30
C PRO A 200 -4.86 11.97 18.60
N LEU A 201 -4.21 13.12 18.42
CA LEU A 201 -2.79 13.13 18.06
C LEU A 201 -1.97 12.43 19.14
N PRO A 202 -0.97 11.61 18.76
CA PRO A 202 -0.15 10.89 19.71
C PRO A 202 0.67 11.84 20.57
N VAL A 203 0.74 11.52 21.86
CA VAL A 203 1.57 12.23 22.82
C VAL A 203 2.83 11.41 23.07
N PHE A 204 3.99 12.07 23.07
CA PHE A 204 5.27 11.43 23.29
C PHE A 204 5.96 12.02 24.51
N MET A 205 6.61 11.14 25.28
CA MET A 205 7.57 11.49 26.31
C MET A 205 8.97 11.18 25.79
N VAL A 206 9.79 12.21 25.60
CA VAL A 206 11.18 12.08 25.16
C VAL A 206 12.10 12.28 26.35
N ILE A 207 12.94 11.28 26.60
CA ILE A 207 13.92 11.27 27.70
C ILE A 207 15.30 11.47 27.09
N CYS A 208 15.87 12.64 27.31
CA CYS A 208 17.22 13.02 26.91
C CYS A 208 18.15 12.93 28.13
N THR A 209 19.06 11.95 28.17
CA THR A 209 20.00 11.76 29.27
C THR A 209 21.35 12.37 28.94
N LYS A 210 21.82 13.30 29.80
CA LYS A 210 23.09 13.99 29.64
C LYS A 210 24.26 13.06 29.92
N PHE A 211 25.12 12.85 28.92
CA PHE A 211 26.40 12.18 29.10
C PHE A 211 27.56 13.12 28.86
N LYS A 212 28.71 12.80 29.45
CA LYS A 212 29.95 13.50 29.15
C LYS A 212 30.40 13.09 27.76
N LYS A 213 30.54 14.06 26.85
CA LYS A 213 31.04 13.81 25.50
C LYS A 213 32.49 13.31 25.58
N MET A 214 32.73 12.10 25.06
CA MET A 214 34.04 11.44 25.10
C MET A 214 34.49 11.08 23.68
N GLY A 215 35.43 11.85 23.12
CA GLY A 215 35.96 11.60 21.78
C GLY A 215 34.85 11.53 20.72
N ASN A 216 34.81 10.42 19.97
CA ASN A 216 33.81 10.15 18.92
C ASN A 216 32.56 9.41 19.43
N SER A 217 32.21 9.57 20.71
CA SER A 217 31.02 8.94 21.31
C SER A 217 29.76 9.32 20.55
N LYS A 218 29.08 8.33 19.96
CA LYS A 218 27.77 8.48 19.32
C LYS A 218 26.66 8.45 20.36
N SER A 219 25.57 9.16 20.09
CA SER A 219 24.34 9.07 20.89
C SER A 219 23.75 7.67 20.90
N ILE A 220 23.17 7.30 22.04
CA ILE A 220 22.35 6.10 22.16
C ILE A 220 20.92 6.50 21.84
N LEU A 221 20.30 5.83 20.87
CA LEU A 221 18.95 6.10 20.41
C LEU A 221 18.06 4.90 20.72
N GLU A 222 16.91 5.16 21.34
CA GLU A 222 15.97 4.12 21.72
C GLU A 222 14.51 4.54 21.49
N LEU A 223 13.69 3.57 21.12
CA LEU A 223 12.27 3.74 20.88
C LEU A 223 11.48 2.69 21.68
N CYS A 224 10.49 3.14 22.45
CA CYS A 224 9.55 2.26 23.15
C CYS A 224 8.28 2.14 22.29
N THR A 225 8.06 0.97 21.71
CA THR A 225 6.91 0.72 20.82
C THR A 225 5.61 0.50 21.58
N THR A 226 5.67 0.01 22.82
CA THR A 226 4.50 -0.13 23.72
C THR A 226 4.90 0.23 25.16
N VAL A 227 3.92 0.47 26.03
CA VAL A 227 4.15 0.86 27.44
C VAL A 227 4.98 -0.18 28.23
N ASP A 228 4.81 -1.45 27.85
CA ASP A 228 5.39 -2.62 28.54
C ASP A 228 6.54 -3.29 27.79
N SER A 229 6.82 -2.90 26.54
CA SER A 229 7.95 -3.45 25.80
C SER A 229 9.28 -2.84 26.25
N PRO A 230 10.37 -3.64 26.25
CA PRO A 230 11.71 -3.09 26.41
C PRO A 230 12.03 -2.12 25.27
N ALA A 231 12.76 -1.05 25.58
CA ALA A 231 13.16 -0.07 24.57
C ALA A 231 14.07 -0.70 23.52
N THR A 232 13.76 -0.51 22.24
CA THR A 232 14.55 -1.02 21.12
C THR A 232 15.63 -0.02 20.76
N ARG A 233 16.88 -0.49 20.64
CA ARG A 233 18.02 0.36 20.27
C ARG A 233 18.10 0.56 18.76
N LEU A 234 18.32 1.80 18.33
CA LEU A 234 18.35 2.22 16.93
C LEU A 234 19.75 2.67 16.51
N SER A 235 20.06 2.51 15.22
CA SER A 235 21.34 2.89 14.62
C SER A 235 21.40 4.37 14.21
N ASN A 236 20.25 4.96 13.87
CA ASN A 236 20.10 6.33 13.40
C ASN A 236 18.78 6.95 13.90
N THR A 237 18.60 8.24 13.62
CA THR A 237 17.38 8.99 13.97
C THR A 237 16.22 8.75 13.02
N ASP A 238 16.48 8.23 11.82
CA ASP A 238 15.49 8.11 10.74
C ASP A 238 14.33 7.20 11.15
N LYS A 239 14.63 6.06 11.78
CA LYS A 239 13.58 5.17 12.32
C LYS A 239 12.70 5.82 13.39
N ILE A 240 13.24 6.74 14.20
CA ILE A 240 12.44 7.51 15.17
C ILE A 240 11.51 8.46 14.42
N ILE A 241 12.06 9.17 13.43
CA ILE A 241 11.33 10.14 12.61
C ILE A 241 10.17 9.45 11.89
N GLU A 242 10.44 8.34 11.21
CA GLU A 242 9.44 7.52 10.51
C GLU A 242 8.33 7.06 11.48
N SER A 243 8.70 6.46 12.62
CA SER A 243 7.73 5.95 13.59
C SER A 243 6.80 7.04 14.16
N VAL A 244 7.35 8.23 14.44
CA VAL A 244 6.56 9.37 14.96
C VAL A 244 5.63 9.93 13.87
N ILE A 245 6.14 10.10 12.65
CA ILE A 245 5.35 10.59 11.51
C ILE A 245 4.21 9.63 11.19
N GLU A 246 4.47 8.32 11.13
CA GLU A 246 3.45 7.31 10.88
C GLU A 246 2.33 7.37 11.93
N ALA A 247 2.69 7.45 13.21
CA ALA A 247 1.72 7.56 14.29
C ALA A 247 0.85 8.84 14.20
N GLN A 248 1.46 9.98 13.83
CA GLN A 248 0.75 11.25 13.64
C GLN A 248 -0.16 11.22 12.41
N GLN A 249 0.32 10.67 11.28
CA GLN A 249 -0.45 10.57 10.05
C GLN A 249 -1.71 9.72 10.23
N VAL A 250 -1.59 8.57 10.90
CA VAL A 250 -2.76 7.73 11.24
C VAL A 250 -3.79 8.52 12.04
N ALA A 251 -3.37 9.24 13.08
CA ALA A 251 -4.28 10.06 13.89
C ALA A 251 -4.95 11.18 13.07
N ILE A 252 -4.23 11.84 12.17
CA ILE A 252 -4.78 12.87 11.27
C ILE A 252 -5.82 12.27 10.31
N VAL A 253 -5.53 11.11 9.72
CA VAL A 253 -6.47 10.38 8.85
C VAL A 253 -7.72 10.01 9.61
N CYS A 254 -7.60 9.43 10.82
CA CYS A 254 -8.73 9.12 11.68
C CYS A 254 -9.56 10.36 11.98
N ALA A 255 -8.95 11.48 12.37
CA ALA A 255 -9.66 12.72 12.65
C ALA A 255 -10.36 13.30 11.40
N GLY A 256 -9.74 13.21 10.22
CA GLY A 256 -10.34 13.62 8.95
C GLY A 256 -11.56 12.78 8.60
N LEU A 257 -11.44 11.45 8.74
CA LEU A 257 -12.52 10.50 8.52
C LEU A 257 -13.73 10.72 9.46
N GLN A 258 -13.54 11.28 10.65
CA GLN A 258 -14.64 11.67 11.55
C GLN A 258 -15.31 12.99 11.15
N LYS A 259 -14.53 13.96 10.66
CA LYS A 259 -15.05 15.31 10.36
C LYS A 259 -15.79 15.40 9.03
N SER A 260 -15.27 14.73 8.00
CA SER A 260 -15.72 14.92 6.62
C SER A 260 -15.86 13.62 5.83
N GLY A 261 -15.76 12.45 6.50
CA GLY A 261 -15.65 11.18 5.81
C GLY A 261 -14.43 11.14 4.88
N SER A 262 -14.48 10.29 3.87
CA SER A 262 -13.40 10.16 2.87
C SER A 262 -13.51 11.15 1.70
N ALA A 263 -14.52 12.03 1.68
CA ALA A 263 -14.78 13.00 0.61
C ALA A 263 -14.82 12.37 -0.81
N GLY A 264 -15.30 11.13 -0.93
CA GLY A 264 -15.36 10.41 -2.20
C GLY A 264 -14.04 9.84 -2.69
N ARG A 265 -12.98 9.92 -1.89
CA ARG A 265 -11.68 9.30 -2.18
C ARG A 265 -11.49 8.07 -1.32
N GLU A 266 -10.88 7.05 -1.90
CA GLU A 266 -10.39 5.91 -1.14
C GLU A 266 -9.10 6.29 -0.42
N ILE A 267 -8.94 5.85 0.83
CA ILE A 267 -7.72 6.03 1.61
C ILE A 267 -6.98 4.71 1.69
N LEU A 268 -5.76 4.66 1.15
CA LEU A 268 -4.87 3.50 1.25
C LEU A 268 -3.88 3.70 2.39
N LEU A 269 -3.78 2.71 3.27
CA LEU A 269 -2.82 2.66 4.36
C LEU A 269 -2.00 1.38 4.28
N GLU A 270 -0.69 1.49 4.43
CA GLU A 270 0.22 0.36 4.50
C GLU A 270 0.66 0.15 5.95
N VAL A 271 0.51 -1.07 6.46
CA VAL A 271 0.71 -1.38 7.88
C VAL A 271 1.65 -2.56 8.06
N GLY A 272 2.51 -2.48 9.08
CA GLY A 272 3.42 -3.56 9.44
C GLY A 272 4.65 -3.63 8.53
N LYS A 273 5.24 -2.48 8.19
CA LYS A 273 6.56 -2.43 7.52
C LYS A 273 7.69 -2.87 8.45
N GLY A 274 7.70 -2.44 9.73
CA GLY A 274 8.69 -2.92 10.70
C GLY A 274 10.14 -2.76 10.20
N ASP A 275 10.92 -3.84 10.24
CA ASP A 275 12.26 -3.93 9.62
C ASP A 275 12.22 -4.47 8.18
N ASP A 276 11.04 -4.85 7.66
CA ASP A 276 10.84 -5.38 6.32
C ASP A 276 10.66 -4.23 5.30
N GLU A 277 11.08 -4.44 4.05
CA GLU A 277 10.88 -3.45 2.98
C GLU A 277 9.42 -3.34 2.52
N GLU A 278 8.60 -4.37 2.74
CA GLU A 278 7.20 -4.44 2.30
C GLU A 278 6.23 -4.52 3.48
N ALA A 279 5.14 -3.75 3.41
CA ALA A 279 4.10 -3.74 4.43
C ALA A 279 3.39 -5.10 4.50
N LYS A 280 3.14 -5.60 5.72
CA LYS A 280 2.36 -6.83 5.95
C LYS A 280 0.91 -6.74 5.47
N TYR A 281 0.28 -5.58 5.64
CA TYR A 281 -1.11 -5.34 5.28
C TYR A 281 -1.26 -4.06 4.46
N SER A 282 -2.18 -4.07 3.50
CA SER A 282 -2.67 -2.85 2.85
C SER A 282 -4.17 -2.71 3.13
N ILE A 283 -4.58 -1.56 3.67
CA ILE A 283 -5.95 -1.29 4.10
C ILE A 283 -6.52 -0.16 3.27
N ASN A 284 -7.55 -0.45 2.49
CA ASN A 284 -8.32 0.55 1.75
C ASN A 284 -9.58 0.91 2.55
N ILE A 285 -9.68 2.16 3.00
CA ILE A 285 -10.88 2.68 3.66
C ILE A 285 -11.82 3.25 2.60
N VAL A 286 -13.01 2.68 2.52
CA VAL A 286 -14.02 2.96 1.50
C VAL A 286 -15.29 3.43 2.18
N ASP A 287 -15.63 4.70 2.02
CA ASP A 287 -16.96 5.22 2.37
C ASP A 287 -17.90 5.00 1.18
N ARG A 288 -19.12 4.54 1.44
CA ARG A 288 -20.10 4.22 0.41
C ARG A 288 -20.59 5.47 -0.31
N GLN A 289 -20.66 5.42 -1.63
CA GLN A 289 -21.06 6.56 -2.49
C GLN A 289 -22.36 7.26 -2.06
N LYS A 290 -23.39 6.51 -1.65
CA LYS A 290 -24.68 7.09 -1.19
C LYS A 290 -24.54 7.96 0.07
N VAL A 291 -23.57 7.65 0.94
CA VAL A 291 -23.27 8.44 2.14
C VAL A 291 -22.54 9.72 1.76
N ILE A 292 -21.62 9.61 0.80
CA ILE A 292 -20.85 10.74 0.25
C ILE A 292 -21.79 11.74 -0.44
N GLU A 293 -22.70 11.26 -1.30
CA GLU A 293 -23.62 12.11 -2.08
C GLU A 293 -24.72 12.75 -1.23
N GLY A 294 -25.11 12.10 -0.12
CA GLY A 294 -26.14 12.60 0.79
C GLY A 294 -25.64 13.54 1.90
N ASN A 295 -24.34 13.85 1.96
CA ASN A 295 -23.69 14.40 3.16
C ASN A 295 -24.07 13.61 4.43
N GLY A 296 -24.21 12.29 4.29
CA GLY A 296 -24.66 11.41 5.35
C GLY A 296 -23.58 11.21 6.41
N VAL A 297 -24.00 11.07 7.66
CA VAL A 297 -23.10 10.64 8.74
C VAL A 297 -22.85 9.15 8.59
N VAL A 298 -21.59 8.72 8.54
CA VAL A 298 -21.23 7.29 8.56
C VAL A 298 -21.69 6.72 9.90
N THR A 299 -22.50 5.66 9.93
CA THR A 299 -23.05 5.08 11.17
C THR A 299 -22.71 3.61 11.38
N SER A 300 -22.27 2.93 10.32
CA SER A 300 -21.97 1.50 10.33
C SER A 300 -20.59 1.23 9.70
N TYR A 301 -19.88 0.24 10.24
CA TYR A 301 -18.51 -0.06 9.86
C TYR A 301 -18.20 -1.57 9.97
N ALA A 302 -17.46 -2.08 9.00
CA ALA A 302 -16.93 -3.44 8.98
C ALA A 302 -15.53 -3.47 8.34
N ALA A 303 -14.82 -4.57 8.54
CA ALA A 303 -13.59 -4.87 7.84
C ALA A 303 -13.78 -6.12 6.97
N PHE A 304 -13.22 -6.12 5.76
CA PHE A 304 -13.25 -7.23 4.83
C PHE A 304 -11.82 -7.69 4.56
N ILE A 305 -11.48 -8.92 4.93
CA ILE A 305 -10.17 -9.52 4.70
C ILE A 305 -10.24 -10.28 3.36
N ILE A 306 -9.40 -9.88 2.41
CA ILE A 306 -9.29 -10.57 1.12
C ILE A 306 -8.46 -11.85 1.32
N PRO A 307 -8.98 -13.03 0.99
CA PRO A 307 -8.19 -14.26 0.99
C PRO A 307 -7.04 -14.18 0.00
N GLN A 308 -5.90 -14.75 0.36
CA GLN A 308 -4.72 -14.84 -0.48
C GLN A 308 -5.04 -15.51 -1.82
N GLY A 309 -4.63 -14.86 -2.92
CA GLY A 309 -4.85 -15.31 -4.28
C GLY A 309 -6.10 -14.77 -4.96
N ARG A 310 -6.92 -13.98 -4.26
CA ARG A 310 -8.14 -13.37 -4.81
C ARG A 310 -8.02 -11.87 -5.07
N GLU A 311 -6.91 -11.25 -4.71
CA GLU A 311 -6.71 -9.79 -4.70
C GLU A 311 -6.91 -9.13 -6.08
N THR A 312 -6.73 -9.90 -7.15
CA THR A 312 -6.91 -9.43 -8.54
C THR A 312 -8.34 -9.51 -9.04
N GLU A 313 -9.25 -10.16 -8.30
CA GLU A 313 -10.67 -10.18 -8.68
C GLU A 313 -11.23 -8.76 -8.65
N TRP A 314 -12.11 -8.44 -9.60
CA TRP A 314 -12.63 -7.10 -9.80
C TRP A 314 -13.17 -6.46 -8.51
N ALA A 315 -13.93 -7.22 -7.71
CA ALA A 315 -14.53 -6.79 -6.45
C ALA A 315 -13.51 -6.33 -5.38
N PHE A 316 -12.25 -6.77 -5.49
CA PHE A 316 -11.19 -6.48 -4.52
C PHE A 316 -10.10 -5.58 -5.11
N GLY A 317 -9.75 -5.80 -6.37
CA GLY A 317 -8.63 -5.15 -7.05
C GLY A 317 -8.92 -3.73 -7.56
N THR A 318 -10.19 -3.38 -7.80
CA THR A 318 -10.58 -2.08 -8.36
C THR A 318 -11.31 -1.17 -7.35
N PRO A 319 -11.17 0.17 -7.44
CA PRO A 319 -11.95 1.10 -6.62
C PRO A 319 -13.47 0.89 -6.78
N GLU A 320 -13.93 0.65 -8.01
CA GLU A 320 -15.35 0.42 -8.33
C GLU A 320 -15.86 -0.88 -7.69
N GLY A 321 -15.05 -1.94 -7.76
CA GLY A 321 -15.35 -3.22 -7.12
C GLY A 321 -15.42 -3.12 -5.60
N ARG A 322 -14.51 -2.34 -4.98
CA ARG A 322 -14.55 -2.12 -3.53
C ARG A 322 -15.74 -1.26 -3.09
N GLN A 323 -16.22 -0.34 -3.93
CA GLN A 323 -17.50 0.36 -3.71
C GLN A 323 -18.69 -0.61 -3.78
N PHE A 324 -18.70 -1.52 -4.75
CA PHE A 324 -19.71 -2.59 -4.83
C PHE A 324 -19.68 -3.46 -3.58
N LEU A 325 -18.49 -3.88 -3.14
CA LEU A 325 -18.29 -4.69 -1.92
C LEU A 325 -18.81 -4.00 -0.65
N ALA A 326 -18.58 -2.69 -0.51
CA ALA A 326 -19.14 -1.90 0.59
C ALA A 326 -20.69 -1.88 0.56
N GLY A 327 -21.27 -1.85 -0.64
CA GLY A 327 -22.71 -1.98 -0.86
C GLY A 327 -23.27 -3.33 -0.40
N GLU A 328 -22.61 -4.43 -0.80
CA GLU A 328 -23.00 -5.81 -0.44
C GLU A 328 -22.81 -6.10 1.05
N ALA A 329 -21.75 -5.56 1.66
CA ALA A 329 -21.53 -5.66 3.10
C ALA A 329 -22.60 -4.91 3.92
N GLY A 330 -23.37 -4.02 3.28
CA GLY A 330 -24.47 -3.30 3.93
C GLY A 330 -24.01 -2.28 4.97
N VAL A 331 -22.78 -1.77 4.84
CA VAL A 331 -22.19 -0.79 5.77
C VAL A 331 -21.89 0.54 5.07
N ASP A 332 -21.82 1.61 5.86
CA ASP A 332 -21.52 2.97 5.39
C ASP A 332 -20.03 3.14 5.09
N ARG A 333 -19.17 2.47 5.87
CA ARG A 333 -17.72 2.40 5.67
C ARG A 333 -17.25 0.96 5.70
N LEU A 334 -16.34 0.61 4.79
CA LEU A 334 -15.70 -0.69 4.73
C LEU A 334 -14.18 -0.52 4.72
N ALA A 335 -13.46 -1.24 5.58
CA ALA A 335 -12.02 -1.39 5.46
C ALA A 335 -11.71 -2.68 4.68
N VAL A 336 -11.22 -2.55 3.46
CA VAL A 336 -10.83 -3.69 2.62
C VAL A 336 -9.34 -3.97 2.83
N VAL A 337 -9.02 -5.13 3.39
CA VAL A 337 -7.68 -5.52 3.83
C VAL A 337 -7.07 -6.55 2.89
N THR A 338 -5.93 -6.20 2.32
CA THR A 338 -5.09 -7.07 1.48
C THR A 338 -3.95 -7.67 2.31
N LEU A 339 -3.75 -8.98 2.16
CA LEU A 339 -2.66 -9.74 2.77
C LEU A 339 -1.45 -9.76 1.80
N ASN A 340 -0.42 -8.97 2.09
CA ASN A 340 0.66 -8.74 1.13
C ASN A 340 1.64 -9.92 1.03
N ARG A 341 2.37 -9.96 -0.11
CA ARG A 341 3.41 -10.96 -0.37
C ARG A 341 4.60 -10.77 0.58
N GLY A 342 5.41 -11.83 0.75
CA GLY A 342 6.56 -11.84 1.67
C GLY A 342 6.22 -12.18 3.12
N HIS A 343 4.93 -12.19 3.47
CA HIS A 343 4.46 -12.44 4.84
C HIS A 343 3.70 -13.76 4.97
N LYS A 344 3.80 -14.39 6.14
CA LYS A 344 3.06 -15.62 6.48
C LYS A 344 1.83 -15.28 7.29
N PHE A 345 0.71 -15.91 6.92
CA PHE A 345 -0.57 -15.79 7.63
C PHE A 345 -1.08 -17.21 7.91
N ASN A 346 -1.23 -17.58 9.19
CA ASN A 346 -1.58 -18.98 9.53
C ASN A 346 -3.10 -19.18 9.64
N SER A 347 -3.84 -18.17 10.11
CA SER A 347 -5.29 -18.26 10.28
C SER A 347 -5.97 -16.89 10.23
N LEU A 348 -7.27 -16.88 9.92
CA LEU A 348 -8.07 -15.66 9.97
C LEU A 348 -8.15 -15.09 11.40
N GLU A 349 -8.13 -15.93 12.43
CA GLU A 349 -8.20 -15.46 13.82
C GLU A 349 -6.93 -14.72 14.25
N GLU A 350 -5.76 -15.21 13.84
CA GLU A 350 -4.49 -14.49 14.05
C GLU A 350 -4.48 -13.14 13.32
N VAL A 351 -4.90 -13.14 12.05
CA VAL A 351 -5.01 -11.91 11.25
C VAL A 351 -5.99 -10.91 11.89
N LYS A 352 -7.16 -11.38 12.34
CA LYS A 352 -8.14 -10.53 13.04
C LYS A 352 -7.58 -9.98 14.35
N ALA A 353 -6.86 -10.78 15.13
CA ALA A 353 -6.25 -10.35 16.38
C ALA A 353 -5.20 -9.25 16.16
N GLU A 354 -4.34 -9.41 15.14
CA GLU A 354 -3.36 -8.40 14.76
C GLU A 354 -3.99 -7.11 14.23
N LEU A 355 -5.02 -7.21 13.39
CA LEU A 355 -5.67 -6.08 12.75
C LEU A 355 -6.66 -5.35 13.65
N SER A 356 -7.26 -6.02 14.66
CA SER A 356 -8.29 -5.44 15.52
C SER A 356 -7.93 -4.06 16.08
N PRO A 357 -6.74 -3.82 16.69
CA PRO A 357 -6.40 -2.49 17.20
C PRO A 357 -6.27 -1.43 16.11
N ILE A 358 -5.79 -1.81 14.92
CA ILE A 358 -5.59 -0.89 13.79
C ILE A 358 -6.94 -0.54 13.16
N ILE A 359 -7.77 -1.54 12.87
CA ILE A 359 -9.09 -1.38 12.26
C ILE A 359 -10.02 -0.57 13.17
N SER A 360 -9.92 -0.73 14.50
CA SER A 360 -10.72 0.07 15.44
C SER A 360 -10.47 1.56 15.33
N ASP A 361 -9.27 1.99 14.92
CA ASP A 361 -8.93 3.41 14.79
C ASP A 361 -9.76 4.11 13.70
N PHE A 362 -10.25 3.38 12.70
CA PHE A 362 -11.01 3.93 11.57
C PHE A 362 -12.54 3.84 11.76
N SER A 363 -12.99 3.23 12.84
CA SER A 363 -14.42 3.13 13.17
C SER A 363 -14.99 4.53 13.43
N PRO A 364 -16.16 4.88 12.85
CA PRO A 364 -16.81 6.15 13.15
C PRO A 364 -17.31 6.15 14.60
N VAL A 365 -17.30 7.31 15.27
CA VAL A 365 -17.73 7.46 16.69
C VAL A 365 -19.18 7.01 16.89
N THR A 366 -19.99 7.17 15.85
CA THR A 366 -21.41 6.79 15.78
C THR A 366 -21.63 5.28 15.68
N ASN A 367 -20.61 4.50 15.32
CA ASN A 367 -20.74 3.04 15.25
C ASN A 367 -20.75 2.44 16.67
N LYS A 368 -21.94 2.07 17.12
CA LYS A 368 -22.16 1.43 18.44
C LYS A 368 -22.07 -0.10 18.40
N LYS A 369 -21.86 -0.69 17.23
CA LYS A 369 -21.82 -2.14 17.04
C LYS A 369 -20.37 -2.63 17.04
N LYS A 370 -20.16 -3.88 17.47
CA LYS A 370 -18.87 -4.57 17.31
C LYS A 370 -18.52 -4.62 15.82
N ILE A 371 -17.27 -4.29 15.50
CA ILE A 371 -16.77 -4.32 14.12
C ILE A 371 -16.81 -5.76 13.63
N ALA A 372 -17.56 -6.00 12.54
CA ALA A 372 -17.62 -7.30 11.90
C ALA A 372 -16.40 -7.48 10.98
N PHE A 373 -15.73 -8.62 11.09
CA PHE A 373 -14.71 -9.05 10.13
C PHE A 373 -15.35 -10.03 9.15
N LEU A 374 -15.38 -9.63 7.88
CA LEU A 374 -15.93 -10.35 6.75
C LEU A 374 -14.77 -10.93 5.92
N SER A 375 -15.02 -12.02 5.21
CA SER A 375 -14.09 -12.59 4.22
C SER A 375 -14.87 -13.53 3.30
N VAL A 376 -14.30 -13.89 2.15
CA VAL A 376 -14.87 -14.95 1.31
C VAL A 376 -14.30 -16.30 1.75
N GLY A 377 -15.09 -17.07 2.48
CA GLY A 377 -14.66 -18.35 3.04
C GLY A 377 -14.21 -18.23 4.50
N ASN A 378 -13.67 -19.34 5.02
CA ASN A 378 -13.32 -19.49 6.43
C ASN A 378 -11.80 -19.58 6.66
N ASP A 379 -10.98 -19.34 5.63
CA ASP A 379 -9.52 -19.37 5.69
C ASP A 379 -8.91 -18.10 5.10
N VAL A 380 -7.60 -17.93 5.28
CA VAL A 380 -6.83 -16.80 4.77
C VAL A 380 -6.52 -16.93 3.27
N GLY A 381 -7.07 -17.92 2.58
CA GLY A 381 -6.65 -18.33 1.26
C GLY A 381 -5.38 -19.18 1.29
N VAL A 382 -4.98 -19.64 0.11
CA VAL A 382 -3.73 -20.38 -0.09
C VAL A 382 -2.94 -19.66 -1.16
N ARG A 383 -1.78 -19.13 -0.77
CA ARG A 383 -0.74 -18.68 -1.71
C ARG A 383 0.55 -19.40 -1.38
N LYS A 384 1.03 -20.19 -2.33
CA LYS A 384 2.31 -20.88 -2.23
C LYS A 384 3.26 -20.30 -3.27
N GLU A 385 4.33 -19.69 -2.80
CA GLU A 385 5.45 -19.30 -3.65
C GLU A 385 6.11 -20.55 -4.25
N VAL A 386 6.21 -20.58 -5.57
CA VAL A 386 6.87 -21.66 -6.33
C VAL A 386 8.27 -21.22 -6.75
N TYR A 387 8.41 -19.98 -7.22
CA TYR A 387 9.67 -19.42 -7.66
C TYR A 387 9.64 -17.89 -7.61
N VAL A 388 10.77 -17.28 -7.22
CA VAL A 388 10.99 -15.84 -7.29
C VAL A 388 12.24 -15.59 -8.12
N GLY A 389 12.13 -14.68 -9.08
CA GLY A 389 13.21 -14.31 -9.98
C GLY A 389 13.28 -12.81 -10.20
N LYS A 390 14.34 -12.37 -10.89
CA LYS A 390 14.51 -10.97 -11.28
C LYS A 390 15.11 -10.92 -12.69
N SER A 391 14.29 -10.52 -13.64
CA SER A 391 14.71 -10.28 -15.02
C SER A 391 15.37 -8.91 -15.14
N GLN A 392 16.29 -8.78 -16.10
CA GLN A 392 16.85 -7.49 -16.49
C GLN A 392 15.82 -6.60 -17.22
N ILE A 393 14.82 -7.20 -17.89
CA ILE A 393 13.84 -6.49 -18.71
C ILE A 393 12.50 -6.33 -17.95
N SER A 394 12.01 -7.38 -17.31
CA SER A 394 10.73 -7.35 -16.58
C SER A 394 10.86 -6.97 -15.10
N GLY A 395 12.09 -6.89 -14.57
CA GLY A 395 12.34 -6.65 -13.15
C GLY A 395 11.99 -7.88 -12.29
N PRO A 396 11.74 -7.67 -10.98
CA PRO A 396 11.38 -8.75 -10.06
C PRO A 396 10.02 -9.39 -10.41
N TYR A 397 9.95 -10.72 -10.37
CA TYR A 397 8.75 -11.49 -10.69
C TYR A 397 8.59 -12.69 -9.76
N ILE A 398 7.36 -13.19 -9.65
CA ILE A 398 7.01 -14.33 -8.80
C ILE A 398 6.06 -15.27 -9.54
N VAL A 399 6.32 -16.57 -9.36
CA VAL A 399 5.42 -17.65 -9.74
C VAL A 399 4.82 -18.23 -8.46
N GLU A 400 3.50 -18.20 -8.35
CA GLU A 400 2.78 -18.68 -7.17
C GLU A 400 1.62 -19.61 -7.55
N GLU A 401 1.30 -20.54 -6.65
CA GLU A 401 0.13 -21.41 -6.72
C GLU A 401 -0.95 -20.92 -5.76
N THR A 402 -2.16 -20.79 -6.27
CA THR A 402 -3.36 -20.44 -5.49
C THR A 402 -4.47 -21.46 -5.74
N VAL A 403 -5.51 -21.45 -4.90
CA VAL A 403 -6.70 -22.29 -5.09
C VAL A 403 -7.85 -21.41 -5.54
N THR A 404 -8.43 -21.72 -6.70
CA THR A 404 -9.58 -21.03 -7.27
C THR A 404 -10.61 -22.07 -7.69
N ASP A 405 -11.83 -21.96 -7.18
CA ASP A 405 -12.95 -22.90 -7.42
C ASP A 405 -12.60 -24.38 -7.19
N GLY A 406 -11.77 -24.65 -6.17
CA GLY A 406 -11.30 -26.00 -5.81
C GLY A 406 -10.20 -26.56 -6.72
N ALA A 407 -9.79 -25.83 -7.75
CA ALA A 407 -8.65 -26.17 -8.59
C ALA A 407 -7.39 -25.41 -8.15
N ILE A 408 -6.22 -26.03 -8.30
CA ILE A 408 -4.94 -25.34 -8.11
C ILE A 408 -4.60 -24.63 -9.42
N VAL A 409 -4.38 -23.33 -9.36
CA VAL A 409 -3.92 -22.51 -10.47
C VAL A 409 -2.54 -21.97 -10.17
N ARG A 410 -1.68 -21.93 -11.17
CA ARG A 410 -0.35 -21.34 -11.11
C ARG A 410 -0.35 -20.03 -11.89
N ARG A 411 0.16 -18.97 -11.26
CA ARG A 411 0.14 -17.61 -11.80
C ARG A 411 1.53 -17.00 -11.80
N LEU A 412 1.79 -16.20 -12.82
CA LEU A 412 2.96 -15.35 -12.95
C LEU A 412 2.55 -13.90 -12.66
N TYR A 413 3.34 -13.21 -11.84
CA TYR A 413 3.20 -11.78 -11.57
C TYR A 413 4.53 -11.06 -11.72
N PHE A 414 4.50 -9.86 -12.28
CA PHE A 414 5.58 -8.89 -12.16
C PHE A 414 5.35 -8.04 -10.91
N LEU A 415 6.37 -7.86 -10.06
CA LEU A 415 6.22 -7.09 -8.82
C LEU A 415 6.08 -5.58 -9.07
N SER A 416 6.38 -5.10 -10.28
CA SER A 416 6.03 -3.75 -10.74
C SER A 416 4.53 -3.57 -10.98
N ALA A 417 3.80 -4.65 -11.24
CA ALA A 417 2.36 -4.67 -11.53
C ALA A 417 1.67 -5.78 -10.70
N LYS A 418 1.80 -5.70 -9.37
CA LYS A 418 1.38 -6.75 -8.40
C LYS A 418 -0.09 -7.21 -8.51
N ASN A 419 -0.94 -6.42 -9.16
CA ASN A 419 -2.38 -6.64 -9.32
C ASN A 419 -2.77 -7.17 -10.71
N ILE A 420 -1.81 -7.42 -11.61
CA ILE A 420 -2.07 -7.92 -12.96
C ILE A 420 -1.50 -9.34 -13.06
N ILE A 421 -2.36 -10.30 -13.37
CA ILE A 421 -1.93 -11.66 -13.69
C ILE A 421 -1.31 -11.63 -15.09
N GLN A 422 -0.03 -11.99 -15.18
CA GLN A 422 0.69 -12.01 -16.46
C GLN A 422 0.44 -13.32 -17.22
N SER A 423 0.33 -14.44 -16.51
CA SER A 423 -0.02 -15.73 -17.08
C SER A 423 -0.63 -16.63 -16.02
N GLU A 424 -1.56 -17.47 -16.43
CA GLU A 424 -2.20 -18.46 -15.58
C GLU A 424 -2.25 -19.83 -16.28
N ALA A 425 -2.08 -20.90 -15.50
CA ALA A 425 -2.35 -22.25 -15.94
C ALA A 425 -2.91 -23.12 -14.80
N LYS A 426 -3.82 -24.04 -15.14
CA LYS A 426 -4.32 -25.03 -14.18
C LYS A 426 -3.25 -26.08 -13.88
N ILE A 427 -3.23 -26.54 -12.63
CA ILE A 427 -2.31 -27.55 -12.14
C ILE A 427 -3.07 -28.84 -11.83
N ARG A 428 -2.64 -29.95 -12.43
CA ARG A 428 -3.18 -31.29 -12.16
C ARG A 428 -2.20 -32.11 -11.33
N LYS A 429 -2.68 -32.69 -10.23
CA LYS A 429 -1.91 -33.65 -9.42
C LYS A 429 -2.34 -35.07 -9.77
N VAL A 430 -1.39 -35.88 -10.23
CA VAL A 430 -1.65 -37.29 -10.57
C VAL A 430 -0.84 -38.18 -9.65
N LYS A 431 -1.52 -39.11 -8.96
CA LYS A 431 -0.86 -40.17 -8.19
C LYS A 431 -0.30 -41.21 -9.15
N THR A 432 1.00 -41.41 -9.10
CA THR A 432 1.66 -42.48 -9.85
C THR A 432 1.30 -43.85 -9.28
N ARG A 433 1.49 -44.92 -10.08
CA ARG A 433 1.29 -46.31 -9.63
C ARG A 433 2.10 -46.68 -8.37
N ARG A 434 3.14 -45.91 -8.02
CA ARG A 434 3.97 -46.09 -6.82
C ARG A 434 3.52 -45.24 -5.62
N GLY A 435 2.40 -44.53 -5.72
CA GLY A 435 1.86 -43.67 -4.65
C GLY A 435 2.41 -42.24 -4.62
N ASN A 436 3.49 -41.94 -5.36
CA ASN A 436 4.03 -40.58 -5.43
C ASN A 436 3.13 -39.66 -6.26
N GLU A 437 2.85 -38.45 -5.77
CA GLU A 437 2.17 -37.41 -6.54
C GLU A 437 3.14 -36.73 -7.51
N ARG A 438 2.74 -36.61 -8.78
CA ARG A 438 3.38 -35.75 -9.76
C ARG A 438 2.47 -34.57 -10.08
N VAL A 439 3.05 -33.39 -10.10
CA VAL A 439 2.39 -32.13 -10.45
C VAL A 439 2.63 -31.88 -11.94
N PHE A 440 1.57 -31.64 -12.70
CA PHE A 440 1.64 -31.32 -14.12
C PHE A 440 0.89 -30.02 -14.39
N VAL A 441 1.42 -29.21 -15.30
CA VAL A 441 0.73 -28.04 -15.83
C VAL A 441 -0.21 -28.49 -16.94
N ASP A 442 -1.47 -28.07 -16.87
CA ASP A 442 -2.49 -28.43 -17.84
C ASP A 442 -2.43 -27.52 -19.08
N THR A 443 -1.67 -27.96 -20.07
CA THR A 443 -1.59 -27.29 -21.37
C THR A 443 -2.79 -27.56 -22.28
N SER A 444 -3.83 -28.26 -21.80
CA SER A 444 -5.08 -28.58 -22.53
C SER A 444 -6.25 -27.68 -22.12
N SER A 445 -6.00 -26.73 -21.22
CA SER A 445 -6.95 -25.74 -20.76
C SER A 445 -6.43 -24.35 -21.10
N LEU A 446 -7.36 -23.42 -21.37
CA LEU A 446 -7.07 -21.99 -21.41
C LEU A 446 -7.66 -21.35 -20.16
N SER A 447 -6.81 -20.75 -19.33
CA SER A 447 -7.23 -19.99 -18.15
C SER A 447 -7.78 -18.60 -18.52
N CYS A 448 -7.23 -17.99 -19.57
CA CYS A 448 -7.65 -16.67 -20.04
C CYS A 448 -8.70 -16.82 -21.16
N SER A 449 -9.84 -16.13 -21.01
CA SER A 449 -10.94 -16.18 -21.98
C SER A 449 -10.52 -15.65 -23.36
N HIS A 450 -9.75 -14.57 -23.42
CA HIS A 450 -9.30 -13.94 -24.67
C HIS A 450 -8.45 -14.87 -25.55
N HIS A 451 -7.63 -15.76 -24.97
CA HIS A 451 -6.88 -16.77 -25.72
C HIS A 451 -7.78 -17.72 -26.52
N ALA A 452 -8.97 -18.01 -26.02
CA ALA A 452 -9.92 -18.87 -26.73
C ALA A 452 -10.45 -18.19 -27.99
N TYR A 453 -10.74 -16.89 -27.94
CA TYR A 453 -11.16 -16.09 -29.10
C TYR A 453 -10.02 -15.93 -30.12
N MET A 454 -8.77 -15.79 -29.67
CA MET A 454 -7.62 -15.82 -30.58
C MET A 454 -7.49 -17.18 -31.31
N CYS A 455 -7.76 -18.30 -30.63
CA CYS A 455 -7.79 -19.62 -31.26
C CYS A 455 -8.92 -19.76 -32.29
N VAL A 456 -10.10 -19.16 -32.05
CA VAL A 456 -11.17 -19.08 -33.05
C VAL A 456 -10.68 -18.33 -34.29
N GLY A 457 -10.01 -17.19 -34.13
CA GLY A 457 -9.38 -16.46 -35.23
C GLY A 457 -8.43 -17.35 -36.05
N ALA A 458 -7.57 -18.13 -35.40
CA ALA A 458 -6.65 -19.05 -36.10
C ALA A 458 -7.40 -20.11 -36.92
N CYS A 459 -8.52 -20.62 -36.43
CA CYS A 459 -9.37 -21.59 -37.15
C CYS A 459 -10.07 -21.00 -38.39
N SER A 460 -10.04 -19.67 -38.58
CA SER A 460 -10.56 -19.05 -39.80
C SER A 460 -9.74 -19.41 -41.05
N THR A 461 -8.47 -19.76 -40.85
CA THR A 461 -7.53 -20.06 -41.94
C THR A 461 -6.91 -21.46 -41.81
N LEU A 462 -6.64 -21.91 -40.58
CA LEU A 462 -5.99 -23.20 -40.34
C LEU A 462 -6.96 -24.36 -40.14
N GLU A 463 -6.51 -25.54 -40.55
CA GLU A 463 -7.14 -26.83 -40.25
C GLU A 463 -6.21 -27.65 -39.34
N TRP A 464 -6.78 -28.38 -38.37
CA TRP A 464 -6.01 -29.13 -37.37
C TRP A 464 -5.11 -30.25 -37.94
N ASN A 465 -5.38 -30.68 -39.17
CA ASN A 465 -4.71 -31.79 -39.85
C ASN A 465 -3.85 -31.36 -41.04
N GLN A 466 -3.68 -30.05 -41.27
CA GLN A 466 -2.86 -29.47 -42.32
C GLN A 466 -1.63 -28.78 -41.73
N GLU A 467 -0.58 -28.65 -42.55
CA GLU A 467 0.57 -27.83 -42.21
C GLU A 467 0.19 -26.36 -42.34
N GLY A 468 0.72 -25.53 -41.44
CA GLY A 468 0.51 -24.09 -41.44
C GLY A 468 1.60 -23.40 -40.62
N GLN A 469 1.71 -22.08 -40.79
CA GLN A 469 2.72 -21.26 -40.13
C GLN A 469 2.07 -20.21 -39.25
N LEU A 470 2.33 -20.27 -37.94
CA LEU A 470 1.83 -19.32 -36.95
C LEU A 470 3.00 -18.51 -36.37
N LEU A 471 2.85 -17.20 -36.33
CA LEU A 471 3.73 -16.28 -35.62
C LEU A 471 2.99 -15.72 -34.41
N VAL A 472 3.55 -15.87 -33.22
CA VAL A 472 3.03 -15.27 -31.98
C VAL A 472 4.09 -14.31 -31.44
N ILE A 473 3.76 -13.03 -31.32
CA ILE A 473 4.63 -12.06 -30.65
C ILE A 473 4.12 -11.91 -29.21
N GLY A 474 5.00 -12.18 -28.26
CA GLY A 474 4.69 -12.30 -26.83
C GLY A 474 4.49 -13.76 -26.44
N LEU A 475 5.32 -14.29 -25.53
CA LEU A 475 5.20 -15.67 -25.04
C LEU A 475 4.45 -15.73 -23.72
N GLY A 476 4.76 -14.81 -22.79
CA GLY A 476 4.31 -14.90 -21.40
C GLY A 476 4.73 -16.25 -20.78
N GLY A 477 3.79 -16.92 -20.09
CA GLY A 477 3.96 -18.28 -19.60
C GLY A 477 3.83 -19.37 -20.67
N GLY A 478 3.58 -19.02 -21.94
CA GLY A 478 3.51 -19.99 -23.05
C GLY A 478 2.22 -20.81 -23.11
N SER A 479 1.19 -20.47 -22.32
CA SER A 479 -0.11 -21.18 -22.30
C SER A 479 -0.79 -21.18 -23.68
N LEU A 480 -0.89 -20.00 -24.34
CA LEU A 480 -1.47 -19.88 -25.69
C LEU A 480 -0.71 -20.74 -26.70
N CYS A 481 0.63 -20.63 -26.74
CA CYS A 481 1.47 -21.39 -27.67
C CYS A 481 1.35 -22.91 -27.45
N SER A 482 1.37 -23.35 -26.19
CA SER A 482 1.20 -24.77 -25.84
C SER A 482 -0.16 -25.30 -26.25
N TYR A 483 -1.21 -24.48 -26.12
CA TYR A 483 -2.56 -24.85 -26.52
C TYR A 483 -2.70 -24.90 -28.05
N LEU A 484 -2.19 -23.89 -28.78
CA LEU A 484 -2.15 -23.87 -30.24
C LEU A 484 -1.44 -25.11 -30.80
N LYS A 485 -0.36 -25.56 -30.18
CA LYS A 485 0.36 -26.78 -30.56
C LYS A 485 -0.51 -28.03 -30.45
N LYS A 486 -1.39 -28.10 -29.44
CA LYS A 486 -2.36 -29.19 -29.32
C LYS A 486 -3.47 -29.12 -30.37
N CYS A 487 -3.92 -27.92 -30.70
CA CYS A 487 -4.92 -27.69 -31.74
C CYS A 487 -4.40 -28.03 -33.14
N PHE A 488 -3.19 -27.56 -33.48
CA PHE A 488 -2.61 -27.61 -34.82
C PHE A 488 -1.32 -28.43 -34.85
N GLN A 489 -1.42 -29.73 -34.59
CA GLN A 489 -0.27 -30.64 -34.41
C GLN A 489 0.64 -30.82 -35.63
N LYS A 490 0.28 -30.28 -36.80
CA LYS A 490 1.13 -30.29 -38.00
C LYS A 490 1.72 -28.93 -38.33
N SER A 491 1.23 -27.88 -37.68
CA SER A 491 1.68 -26.51 -37.92
C SER A 491 2.94 -26.20 -37.12
N THR A 492 3.73 -25.26 -37.64
CA THR A 492 4.85 -24.66 -36.92
C THR A 492 4.36 -23.38 -36.24
N ILE A 493 4.66 -23.27 -34.96
CA ILE A 493 4.38 -22.11 -34.11
C ILE A 493 5.72 -21.50 -33.75
N THR A 494 5.92 -20.29 -34.25
CA THR A 494 7.08 -19.46 -33.95
C THR A 494 6.65 -18.40 -32.94
N ALA A 495 7.12 -18.50 -31.71
CA ALA A 495 6.92 -17.47 -30.69
C ALA A 495 8.14 -16.56 -30.61
N VAL A 496 7.91 -15.26 -30.42
CA VAL A 496 8.96 -14.26 -30.23
C VAL A 496 8.77 -13.63 -28.86
N GLU A 497 9.77 -13.77 -28.00
CA GLU A 497 9.77 -13.25 -26.64
C GLU A 497 10.95 -12.31 -26.45
N LEU A 498 10.72 -11.15 -25.86
CA LEU A 498 11.78 -10.18 -25.61
C LEU A 498 12.66 -10.60 -24.44
N ASP A 499 12.06 -11.24 -23.43
CA ASP A 499 12.68 -11.52 -22.14
C ASP A 499 13.09 -13.01 -22.00
N PRO A 500 14.40 -13.34 -21.97
CA PRO A 500 14.85 -14.72 -21.83
C PRO A 500 14.38 -15.39 -20.54
N ASP A 501 14.18 -14.63 -19.46
CA ASP A 501 13.62 -15.16 -18.21
C ASP A 501 12.18 -15.68 -18.40
N MET A 502 11.40 -15.10 -19.32
CA MET A 502 10.03 -15.55 -19.58
C MET A 502 10.00 -16.90 -20.31
N LEU A 503 10.98 -17.18 -21.18
CA LEU A 503 11.14 -18.52 -21.75
C LEU A 503 11.50 -19.55 -20.68
N PHE A 504 12.42 -19.21 -19.77
CA PHE A 504 12.73 -20.06 -18.61
C PHE A 504 11.47 -20.32 -17.77
N VAL A 505 10.70 -19.27 -17.46
CA VAL A 505 9.44 -19.42 -16.71
C VAL A 505 8.44 -20.32 -17.46
N ALA A 506 8.26 -20.09 -18.76
CA ALA A 506 7.34 -20.84 -19.59
C ALA A 506 7.67 -22.35 -19.64
N THR A 507 8.96 -22.68 -19.75
CA THR A 507 9.44 -24.06 -19.87
C THR A 507 9.47 -24.79 -18.52
N ASP A 508 10.10 -24.22 -17.50
CA ASP A 508 10.28 -24.86 -16.20
C ASP A 508 9.02 -24.84 -15.32
N TYR A 509 8.17 -23.81 -15.45
CA TYR A 509 7.02 -23.61 -14.55
C TYR A 509 5.66 -23.64 -15.22
N PHE A 510 5.56 -23.47 -16.54
CA PHE A 510 4.27 -23.51 -17.27
C PHE A 510 4.18 -24.64 -18.32
N GLY A 511 5.22 -25.48 -18.43
CA GLY A 511 5.16 -26.72 -19.21
C GLY A 511 5.23 -26.53 -20.72
N LEU A 512 5.75 -25.39 -21.19
CA LEU A 512 6.10 -25.19 -22.60
C LEU A 512 7.20 -26.19 -22.99
N VAL A 513 7.06 -26.80 -24.17
CA VAL A 513 8.06 -27.72 -24.72
C VAL A 513 8.41 -27.30 -26.14
N GLU A 514 9.65 -26.85 -26.32
CA GLU A 514 10.22 -26.56 -27.63
C GLU A 514 10.54 -27.85 -28.40
N ASP A 515 10.27 -27.82 -29.70
CA ASP A 515 10.64 -28.87 -30.64
C ASP A 515 10.63 -28.32 -32.07
N LYS A 516 10.54 -29.19 -33.09
CA LYS A 516 10.51 -28.78 -34.49
C LYS A 516 9.25 -27.99 -34.88
N GLN A 517 8.19 -28.05 -34.06
CA GLN A 517 6.90 -27.41 -34.31
C GLN A 517 6.64 -26.26 -33.36
N MET A 518 7.29 -26.21 -32.19
CA MET A 518 7.24 -25.09 -31.26
C MET A 518 8.63 -24.47 -31.13
N ILE A 519 8.83 -23.32 -31.76
CA ILE A 519 10.11 -22.62 -31.82
C ILE A 519 9.98 -21.30 -31.08
N VAL A 520 10.89 -21.01 -30.15
CA VAL A 520 10.92 -19.70 -29.48
C VAL A 520 12.18 -18.94 -29.89
N HIS A 521 12.02 -17.67 -30.27
CA HIS A 521 13.10 -16.74 -30.50
C HIS A 521 13.14 -15.68 -29.39
N ILE A 522 14.28 -15.58 -28.70
CA ILE A 522 14.53 -14.45 -27.79
C ILE A 522 14.98 -13.24 -28.61
N LYS A 523 14.03 -12.33 -28.90
CA LYS A 523 14.26 -11.15 -29.74
C LYS A 523 13.18 -10.10 -29.54
N ASP A 524 13.51 -8.84 -29.86
CA ASP A 524 12.50 -7.80 -30.02
C ASP A 524 11.51 -8.15 -31.15
N GLY A 525 10.22 -8.09 -30.84
CA GLY A 525 9.15 -8.44 -31.78
C GLY A 525 9.10 -7.53 -33.00
N LEU A 526 9.34 -6.22 -32.85
CA LEU A 526 9.33 -5.28 -33.96
C LEU A 526 10.48 -5.55 -34.93
N ASP A 527 11.67 -5.85 -34.40
CA ASP A 527 12.82 -6.18 -35.23
C ASP A 527 12.65 -7.53 -35.93
N PHE A 528 12.09 -8.54 -35.24
CA PHE A 528 11.75 -9.82 -35.85
C PHE A 528 10.74 -9.65 -37.01
N ILE A 529 9.73 -8.79 -36.85
CA ILE A 529 8.74 -8.50 -37.90
C ILE A 529 9.43 -7.87 -39.12
N LYS A 530 10.31 -6.88 -38.92
CA LYS A 530 11.04 -6.21 -40.00
C LYS A 530 11.90 -7.20 -40.77
N GLU A 531 12.72 -7.98 -40.08
CA GLU A 531 13.60 -8.97 -40.70
C GLU A 531 12.82 -10.08 -41.41
N SER A 532 11.74 -10.57 -40.80
CA SER A 532 10.88 -11.57 -41.43
C SER A 532 10.27 -11.05 -42.74
N HIS A 533 9.88 -9.78 -42.75
CA HIS A 533 9.31 -9.12 -43.93
C HIS A 533 10.36 -8.95 -45.02
N GLU A 534 11.56 -8.50 -44.67
CA GLU A 534 12.71 -8.35 -45.59
C GLU A 534 13.14 -9.70 -46.18
N ASN A 535 13.08 -10.77 -45.39
CA ASN A 535 13.37 -12.13 -45.82
C ASN A 535 12.21 -12.79 -46.60
N GLY A 536 11.09 -12.10 -46.78
CA GLY A 536 9.95 -12.58 -47.54
C GLY A 536 9.20 -13.76 -46.90
N LEU A 537 9.30 -13.93 -45.57
CA LEU A 537 8.59 -14.98 -44.84
C LEU A 537 7.07 -14.77 -44.93
N LYS A 538 6.33 -15.88 -44.84
CA LYS A 538 4.86 -15.89 -44.89
C LYS A 538 4.25 -16.74 -43.79
N TYR A 539 3.19 -16.21 -43.20
CA TYR A 539 2.45 -16.83 -42.11
C TYR A 539 0.96 -16.87 -42.43
N ASP A 540 0.30 -17.96 -42.04
CA ASP A 540 -1.15 -18.08 -42.12
C ASP A 540 -1.80 -17.32 -40.96
N VAL A 541 -1.16 -17.31 -39.80
CA VAL A 541 -1.65 -16.58 -38.63
C VAL A 541 -0.51 -15.75 -38.03
N VAL A 542 -0.78 -14.48 -37.78
CA VAL A 542 0.08 -13.62 -36.95
C VAL A 542 -0.73 -13.16 -35.74
N MET A 543 -0.22 -13.37 -34.54
CA MET A 543 -0.87 -12.98 -33.29
C MET A 543 0.01 -12.02 -32.50
N PHE A 544 -0.56 -10.92 -32.02
CA PHE A 544 0.07 -10.06 -31.02
C PHE A 544 -0.61 -10.28 -29.67
N ASP A 545 0.17 -10.78 -28.71
CA ASP A 545 -0.19 -10.95 -27.31
C ASP A 545 0.92 -10.36 -26.42
N VAL A 546 1.24 -9.07 -26.65
CA VAL A 546 2.37 -8.36 -26.03
C VAL A 546 1.86 -7.36 -25.02
N ASP A 547 2.19 -7.54 -23.74
CA ASP A 547 1.85 -6.58 -22.71
C ASP A 547 2.75 -5.33 -22.75
N ASN A 548 2.18 -4.15 -22.47
CA ASN A 548 2.91 -2.91 -22.29
C ASN A 548 3.28 -2.73 -20.82
N LYS A 549 4.57 -2.88 -20.53
CA LYS A 549 5.13 -2.71 -19.18
C LYS A 549 4.96 -1.29 -18.61
N ASN A 550 4.59 -0.31 -19.44
CA ASN A 550 4.31 1.07 -19.02
C ASN A 550 2.83 1.44 -19.20
N ILE A 551 2.06 1.34 -18.12
CA ILE A 551 0.60 1.52 -18.09
C ILE A 551 0.18 3.01 -18.12
N THR A 552 1.13 3.96 -18.04
CA THR A 552 0.82 5.40 -17.94
C THR A 552 0.19 6.01 -19.20
N THR A 553 0.27 5.33 -20.34
CA THR A 553 -0.21 5.82 -21.64
C THR A 553 -1.69 5.50 -21.92
N GLY A 554 -2.38 4.76 -21.03
CA GLY A 554 -3.77 4.33 -21.23
C GLY A 554 -3.96 3.17 -22.23
N LEU A 555 -2.89 2.74 -22.90
CA LEU A 555 -2.81 1.57 -23.77
C LEU A 555 -1.95 0.49 -23.09
N SER A 556 -2.59 -0.58 -22.63
CA SER A 556 -1.96 -1.67 -21.89
C SER A 556 -1.49 -2.80 -22.81
N CYS A 557 -2.22 -3.11 -23.88
CA CYS A 557 -1.80 -4.16 -24.81
C CYS A 557 -2.24 -3.78 -26.23
N PRO A 558 -1.36 -3.71 -27.24
CA PRO A 558 0.11 -3.80 -27.19
C PRO A 558 0.79 -2.44 -26.94
N PRO A 559 2.13 -2.38 -26.79
CA PRO A 559 2.86 -1.11 -26.86
C PRO A 559 2.58 -0.35 -28.16
N GLN A 560 2.51 0.99 -28.11
CA GLN A 560 2.07 1.83 -29.23
C GLN A 560 2.86 1.58 -30.54
N ALA A 561 4.15 1.23 -30.45
CA ALA A 561 4.97 0.93 -31.62
C ALA A 561 4.44 -0.25 -32.47
N PHE A 562 3.78 -1.24 -31.87
CA PHE A 562 3.23 -2.40 -32.59
C PHE A 562 2.02 -2.07 -33.47
N VAL A 563 1.31 -0.99 -33.17
CA VAL A 563 0.10 -0.55 -33.88
C VAL A 563 0.36 0.66 -34.79
N GLN A 564 1.63 0.99 -35.04
CA GLN A 564 2.00 2.01 -36.01
C GLN A 564 1.78 1.52 -37.45
N GLN A 565 1.43 2.46 -38.34
CA GLN A 565 1.11 2.19 -39.74
C GLN A 565 2.22 1.43 -40.49
N ASP A 566 3.48 1.70 -40.21
CA ASP A 566 4.61 1.07 -40.89
C ASP A 566 4.80 -0.39 -40.44
N ILE A 567 4.51 -0.71 -39.16
CA ILE A 567 4.56 -2.06 -38.61
C ILE A 567 3.37 -2.87 -39.10
N LEU A 568 2.15 -2.32 -39.00
CA LEU A 568 0.94 -3.00 -39.49
C LEU A 568 1.02 -3.30 -41.00
N SER A 569 1.60 -2.40 -41.79
CA SER A 569 1.87 -2.66 -43.22
C SER A 569 2.82 -3.85 -43.44
N LYS A 570 3.87 -3.99 -42.61
CA LYS A 570 4.80 -5.14 -42.68
C LYS A 570 4.10 -6.42 -42.24
N VAL A 571 3.28 -6.37 -41.20
CA VAL A 571 2.45 -7.50 -40.75
C VAL A 571 1.49 -7.96 -41.85
N LYS A 572 0.78 -7.04 -42.52
CA LYS A 572 -0.02 -7.40 -43.71
C LYS A 572 0.84 -8.06 -44.79
N GLY A 573 2.06 -7.56 -45.00
CA GLY A 573 3.04 -8.14 -45.90
C GLY A 573 3.57 -9.52 -45.47
N LEU A 574 3.45 -9.92 -44.21
CA LEU A 574 3.81 -11.26 -43.72
C LEU A 574 2.67 -12.27 -43.87
N LEU A 575 1.43 -11.83 -44.07
CA LEU A 575 0.31 -12.76 -44.21
C LEU A 575 0.28 -13.43 -45.59
N THR A 576 -0.18 -14.68 -45.62
CA THR A 576 -0.66 -15.31 -46.85
C THR A 576 -1.97 -14.63 -47.32
N PRO A 577 -2.41 -14.79 -48.58
CA PRO A 577 -3.66 -14.17 -49.05
C PRO A 577 -4.91 -14.57 -48.25
N LYS A 578 -4.89 -15.74 -47.60
CA LYS A 578 -5.96 -16.23 -46.71
C LYS A 578 -5.61 -16.10 -45.23
N GLY A 579 -4.47 -15.49 -44.91
CA GLY A 579 -3.98 -15.37 -43.56
C GLY A 579 -4.80 -14.39 -42.74
N VAL A 580 -4.64 -14.45 -41.43
CA VAL A 580 -5.30 -13.56 -40.47
C VAL A 580 -4.29 -12.98 -39.48
N PHE A 581 -4.37 -11.68 -39.26
CA PHE A 581 -3.71 -11.01 -38.15
C PHE A 581 -4.69 -10.87 -36.99
N ILE A 582 -4.26 -11.24 -35.79
CA ILE A 582 -5.08 -11.27 -34.56
C ILE A 582 -4.38 -10.42 -33.52
N LEU A 583 -5.07 -9.40 -33.02
CA LEU A 583 -4.55 -8.44 -32.07
C LEU A 583 -5.33 -8.56 -30.75
N ASN A 584 -4.62 -8.82 -29.66
CA ASN A 584 -5.15 -8.61 -28.32
C ASN A 584 -5.03 -7.13 -27.96
N LEU A 585 -6.16 -6.40 -27.86
CA LEU A 585 -6.20 -4.97 -27.59
C LEU A 585 -6.79 -4.70 -26.19
N VAL A 586 -6.00 -4.08 -25.32
CA VAL A 586 -6.46 -3.53 -24.04
C VAL A 586 -6.14 -2.03 -24.02
N CYS A 587 -7.17 -1.22 -24.28
CA CYS A 587 -7.05 0.23 -24.36
C CYS A 587 -8.18 0.91 -23.57
N ARG A 588 -7.82 1.69 -22.55
CA ARG A 588 -8.79 2.44 -21.73
C ARG A 588 -9.09 3.81 -22.33
N ASP A 589 -8.15 4.37 -23.09
CA ASP A 589 -8.33 5.66 -23.75
C ASP A 589 -9.12 5.51 -25.06
N LYS A 590 -10.31 6.11 -25.10
CA LYS A 590 -11.21 6.05 -26.26
C LYS A 590 -10.62 6.70 -27.51
N ASN A 591 -9.77 7.72 -27.37
CA ASN A 591 -9.15 8.40 -28.51
C ASN A 591 -8.04 7.54 -29.10
N ILE A 592 -7.16 6.99 -28.25
CA ILE A 592 -6.10 6.07 -28.70
C ILE A 592 -6.72 4.83 -29.36
N CYS A 593 -7.77 4.26 -28.76
CA CYS A 593 -8.49 3.13 -29.35
C CYS A 593 -9.02 3.46 -30.76
N ARG A 594 -9.65 4.64 -30.93
CA ARG A 594 -10.14 5.10 -32.25
C ARG A 594 -9.01 5.29 -33.27
N GLU A 595 -7.86 5.82 -32.85
CA GLU A 595 -6.70 5.97 -33.73
C GLU A 595 -6.12 4.63 -34.19
N ILE A 596 -6.07 3.64 -33.29
CA ILE A 596 -5.65 2.28 -33.62
C ILE A 596 -6.61 1.67 -34.65
N TYR A 597 -7.93 1.74 -34.41
CA TYR A 597 -8.94 1.25 -35.35
C TYR A 597 -8.80 1.89 -36.74
N ASN A 598 -8.69 3.22 -36.79
CA ASN A 598 -8.46 3.94 -38.04
C ASN A 598 -7.21 3.47 -38.80
N THR A 599 -6.16 3.07 -38.08
CA THR A 599 -4.89 2.62 -38.69
C THR A 599 -5.02 1.17 -39.17
N VAL A 600 -5.69 0.32 -38.40
CA VAL A 600 -5.98 -1.08 -38.76
C VAL A 600 -6.90 -1.15 -39.98
N GLU A 601 -7.99 -0.38 -40.02
CA GLU A 601 -8.94 -0.33 -41.15
C GLU A 601 -8.35 0.28 -42.42
N LYS A 602 -7.39 1.21 -42.30
CA LYS A 602 -6.63 1.71 -43.46
C LYS A 602 -5.67 0.66 -44.02
N THR A 603 -5.20 -0.26 -43.18
CA THR A 603 -4.17 -1.23 -43.55
C THR A 603 -4.79 -2.50 -44.11
N PHE A 604 -5.80 -3.06 -43.45
CA PHE A 604 -6.41 -4.35 -43.78
C PHE A 604 -7.74 -4.19 -44.51
N ASP A 605 -8.06 -5.14 -45.38
CA ASP A 605 -9.22 -5.05 -46.27
C ASP A 605 -10.53 -5.46 -45.57
N THR A 606 -10.43 -6.22 -44.48
CA THR A 606 -11.56 -6.61 -43.63
C THR A 606 -11.08 -6.67 -42.19
N VAL A 607 -11.85 -6.04 -41.30
CA VAL A 607 -11.56 -5.96 -39.86
C VAL A 607 -12.83 -6.33 -39.11
N ALA A 608 -12.71 -7.11 -38.04
CA ALA A 608 -13.78 -7.42 -37.11
C ALA A 608 -13.22 -7.41 -35.68
N SER A 609 -14.05 -7.15 -34.68
CA SER A 609 -13.63 -7.26 -33.28
C SER A 609 -14.66 -7.94 -32.39
N VAL A 610 -14.17 -8.55 -31.31
CA VAL A 610 -14.97 -9.12 -30.24
C VAL A 610 -14.50 -8.51 -28.93
N LYS A 611 -15.38 -7.79 -28.26
CA LYS A 611 -15.11 -7.18 -26.95
C LYS A 611 -15.62 -8.10 -25.86
N LEU A 612 -14.77 -8.46 -24.91
CA LEU A 612 -15.15 -9.35 -23.80
C LEU A 612 -15.83 -8.53 -22.69
N GLU A 613 -16.89 -9.07 -22.10
CA GLU A 613 -17.64 -8.38 -21.03
C GLU A 613 -16.92 -8.50 -19.68
N ASP A 614 -16.33 -9.67 -19.42
CA ASP A 614 -15.69 -10.02 -18.15
C ASP A 614 -14.19 -9.63 -18.11
N ASP A 615 -13.62 -9.20 -19.24
CA ASP A 615 -12.21 -8.86 -19.39
C ASP A 615 -12.06 -7.54 -20.17
N LEU A 616 -11.04 -6.73 -19.88
CA LEU A 616 -10.83 -5.46 -20.60
C LEU A 616 -10.35 -5.65 -22.05
N ASN A 617 -10.16 -6.90 -22.46
CA ASN A 617 -9.60 -7.32 -23.73
C ASN A 617 -10.64 -7.24 -24.86
N GLU A 618 -10.18 -6.72 -25.99
CA GLU A 618 -10.88 -6.73 -27.27
C GLU A 618 -9.99 -7.45 -28.29
N ILE A 619 -10.50 -8.53 -28.87
CA ILE A 619 -9.77 -9.28 -29.89
C ILE A 619 -10.15 -8.75 -31.27
N VAL A 620 -9.16 -8.21 -31.98
CA VAL A 620 -9.34 -7.65 -33.33
C VAL A 620 -8.77 -8.60 -34.37
N TYR A 621 -9.60 -8.99 -35.33
CA TYR A 621 -9.25 -9.86 -36.45
C TYR A 621 -9.11 -9.04 -37.73
N CYS A 622 -8.00 -9.20 -38.44
CA CYS A 622 -7.68 -8.41 -39.61
C CYS A 622 -7.25 -9.32 -40.77
N TRP A 623 -7.92 -9.21 -41.91
CA TRP A 623 -7.62 -9.99 -43.11
C TRP A 623 -7.05 -9.10 -44.22
N PRO A 624 -6.06 -9.60 -45.00
CA PRO A 624 -5.46 -8.85 -46.09
C PRO A 624 -6.33 -8.81 -47.35
N SER A 625 -7.49 -9.47 -47.35
CA SER A 625 -8.42 -9.60 -48.48
C SER A 625 -9.86 -9.38 -48.02
N LYS A 626 -10.73 -8.91 -48.92
CA LYS A 626 -12.16 -8.74 -48.66
C LYS A 626 -12.85 -10.08 -48.47
N ILE A 627 -13.38 -10.33 -47.28
CA ILE A 627 -14.10 -11.57 -46.94
C ILE A 627 -15.40 -11.30 -46.18
N GLY A 628 -16.33 -12.27 -46.19
CA GLY A 628 -17.49 -12.25 -45.29
C GLY A 628 -17.08 -12.71 -43.90
N PHE A 629 -16.67 -11.78 -43.02
CA PHE A 629 -16.11 -12.11 -41.70
C PHE A 629 -17.11 -12.88 -40.82
N GLU A 630 -18.41 -12.56 -40.85
CA GLU A 630 -19.43 -13.26 -40.05
C GLU A 630 -19.46 -14.77 -40.35
N LYS A 631 -19.56 -15.14 -41.63
CA LYS A 631 -19.54 -16.54 -42.07
C LYS A 631 -18.21 -17.22 -41.76
N THR A 632 -17.12 -16.45 -41.88
CA THR A 632 -15.76 -16.94 -41.64
C THR A 632 -15.56 -17.28 -40.17
N LEU A 633 -15.90 -16.37 -39.25
CA LEU A 633 -15.79 -16.57 -37.82
C LEU A 633 -16.79 -17.62 -37.30
N THR A 634 -18.01 -17.65 -37.85
CA THR A 634 -19.00 -18.72 -37.58
C THR A 634 -18.41 -20.09 -37.89
N SER A 635 -17.88 -20.28 -39.11
CA SER A 635 -17.23 -21.53 -39.50
C SER A 635 -16.00 -21.82 -38.63
N ALA A 636 -15.21 -20.81 -38.28
CA ALA A 636 -14.05 -20.97 -37.43
C ALA A 636 -14.39 -21.42 -36.00
N SER A 637 -15.47 -20.91 -35.42
CA SER A 637 -15.96 -21.33 -34.10
C SER A 637 -16.43 -22.78 -34.12
N ASP A 638 -17.14 -23.23 -35.16
CA ASP A 638 -17.51 -24.64 -35.32
C ASP A 638 -16.29 -25.54 -35.53
N LYS A 639 -15.30 -25.11 -36.31
CA LYS A 639 -14.02 -25.86 -36.44
C LYS A 639 -13.31 -25.96 -35.10
N PHE A 640 -13.24 -24.87 -34.33
CA PHE A 640 -12.61 -24.86 -33.02
C PHE A 640 -13.34 -25.79 -32.05
N ARG A 641 -14.68 -25.78 -32.05
CA ARG A 641 -15.51 -26.76 -31.30
C ARG A 641 -15.12 -28.19 -31.61
N ASN A 642 -15.02 -28.52 -32.91
CA ASN A 642 -14.67 -29.85 -33.36
C ASN A 642 -13.25 -30.25 -32.91
N ILE A 643 -12.29 -29.31 -32.92
CA ILE A 643 -10.94 -29.55 -32.41
C ILE A 643 -10.97 -29.85 -30.91
N VAL A 644 -11.66 -29.01 -30.12
CA VAL A 644 -11.81 -29.18 -28.66
C VAL A 644 -12.38 -30.57 -28.33
N GLN A 645 -13.46 -30.97 -29.01
CA GLN A 645 -14.08 -32.28 -28.83
C GLN A 645 -13.17 -33.43 -29.28
N HIS A 646 -12.59 -33.35 -30.48
CA HIS A 646 -11.78 -34.42 -31.05
C HIS A 646 -10.47 -34.64 -30.27
N LYS A 647 -9.85 -33.56 -29.80
CA LYS A 647 -8.60 -33.58 -29.03
C LYS A 647 -8.84 -33.70 -27.51
N LYS A 648 -10.10 -33.73 -27.07
CA LYS A 648 -10.50 -33.78 -25.64
C LYS A 648 -9.86 -32.66 -24.82
N LEU A 649 -9.84 -31.46 -25.38
CA LEU A 649 -9.43 -30.24 -24.68
C LEU A 649 -10.57 -29.81 -23.74
N GLU A 650 -10.25 -28.94 -22.77
CA GLU A 650 -11.29 -28.38 -21.92
C GLU A 650 -12.25 -27.51 -22.75
N GLU A 651 -13.56 -27.61 -22.48
CA GLU A 651 -14.53 -26.74 -23.13
C GLU A 651 -14.35 -25.29 -22.66
N VAL A 652 -14.37 -24.36 -23.60
CA VAL A 652 -14.20 -22.92 -23.35
C VAL A 652 -15.39 -22.14 -23.91
N GLU A 653 -15.80 -21.06 -23.24
CA GLU A 653 -17.02 -20.32 -23.60
C GLU A 653 -17.03 -19.79 -25.04
N ALA A 654 -15.86 -19.45 -25.60
CA ALA A 654 -15.71 -18.97 -26.98
C ALA A 654 -16.22 -19.97 -28.04
N VAL A 655 -16.47 -21.22 -27.64
CA VAL A 655 -17.05 -22.28 -28.48
C VAL A 655 -18.57 -22.10 -28.66
N GLN A 656 -19.23 -21.26 -27.87
CA GLN A 656 -20.67 -20.96 -28.02
C GLN A 656 -20.90 -19.88 -29.08
N LEU A 657 -21.47 -20.31 -30.21
CA LEU A 657 -21.63 -19.47 -31.41
C LEU A 657 -22.57 -18.28 -31.17
N SER A 658 -23.61 -18.44 -30.34
CA SER A 658 -24.51 -17.36 -29.95
C SER A 658 -23.77 -16.24 -29.24
N ARG A 659 -22.96 -16.57 -28.21
CA ARG A 659 -22.21 -15.60 -27.43
C ARG A 659 -21.15 -14.87 -28.25
N MET A 660 -20.52 -15.54 -29.21
CA MET A 660 -19.58 -14.88 -30.13
C MET A 660 -20.29 -13.87 -31.04
N MET A 661 -21.49 -14.18 -31.55
CA MET A 661 -22.27 -13.28 -32.38
C MET A 661 -22.84 -12.09 -31.60
N ASP A 662 -23.20 -12.29 -30.32
CA ASP A 662 -23.67 -11.22 -29.44
C ASP A 662 -22.56 -10.20 -29.11
N LEU A 663 -21.30 -10.66 -29.01
CA LEU A 663 -20.14 -9.82 -28.69
C LEU A 663 -19.43 -9.24 -29.92
N LEU A 664 -19.86 -9.63 -31.13
CA LEU A 664 -19.28 -9.16 -32.39
C LEU A 664 -19.66 -7.70 -32.60
N ASN A 665 -18.65 -6.83 -32.57
CA ASN A 665 -18.86 -5.42 -32.82
C ASN A 665 -18.88 -5.23 -34.35
N LEU A 666 -20.08 -5.04 -34.89
CA LEU A 666 -20.28 -4.70 -36.31
C LEU A 666 -19.85 -3.24 -36.47
N GLY A 667 -18.64 -3.02 -36.98
CA GLY A 667 -18.15 -1.69 -37.30
C GLY A 667 -19.19 -0.92 -38.13
N ASN A 668 -19.65 0.21 -37.58
CA ASN A 668 -20.36 1.26 -38.31
C ASN A 668 -19.46 2.49 -38.38
#